data_AF-A0AA47I984-F1
#
_entry.id   AF-A0AA47I984-F1
#
_cell.length_a   1.000
_cell.length_b   1.000
_cell.length_c   1.000
_cell.angle_alpha   90.00
_cell.angle_beta   90.00
_cell.angle_gamma   90.00
#
_symmetry.space_group_name_H-M   'P 1'
#
loop_
_entity.id
_entity.type
_entity.pdbx_description
1 polymer ?
#
loop_
_entity_poly.entity_id
_entity_poly.type
_entity_poly.pdbx_seq_one_letter_code
_entity_poly.pdbx_strand_id
1 'polypeptide(L)'
;MKWFYNMKLSKKLTLGFIIVAVLAGSIGIVGIFSLVATQKKSENIITNYGNSQGELGFISEAFQKTRTVVRDLIIETKDTNYKKYQDQIVVNDEIIVKYMAELKKTVQLPEELLSYNKLEKSISDYNTSRDKVTTLAINNKNAEAYILLKSEAGSLGEIAAKNIDDNIEQNLTIGSQLTKDAQMSSNRIIVILIIIVVLSVIASLLLGYFISRIIGNSIKKLLIAADNISEGNLNVEVDINTKDEVGDLAKSFEKIIVAIKLLTSDANILAESAIDGNLDTRADASKHSGDYRKIVEGVNNTLDAIINPINESRRVLSKMALNDHTLSMTGSYKGAMKDFAEDINSVHARISAVVKLLVEISVGDIKGLEGLISVGKRSENDELMPSMIVMMSTIQDLVAEAGLIADSARRGDLETRGDSSKFKGGYREVIDGFNRALDAMEDPINEAAGVLEKMANGDLAVNMNGNYQGSYLIIKDSLNHTLDAFNELLGSITDASDEVLSGSNQVSDGSQALSQGTTEQASSIEELTASITQVAAQTKQNAVNASQANELALNAKEGAVLGNSHMKELLKSMGDINESSSNISKIIKVIDDIAFQTNMLALNAAVEAARAGQHGKGFAVVAEEVRNLAARSTNAAKETADLIEGSIKKVEDGTKIANDTAESLDEIVVGVSKAATLVGEIAAASNEQATAIYQINKGIEQVSDVVQTNSATAEESAASSEELSSQASLLKSMVGKFNLKRGMTSNYNEVSLGSRKNQTHFKNKSFAYDEVAVAKNKPKISLSNEEFGKY
;
A
#
# COMPACT_ATOMS: atom_id res chain seq x y z
N MET A 1 38.19 -19.23 32.97
CA MET A 1 37.66 -17.84 32.89
C MET A 1 38.33 -16.83 33.86
N LYS A 2 39.56 -17.02 34.36
CA LYS A 2 40.16 -16.07 35.35
C LYS A 2 40.26 -14.60 34.87
N TRP A 3 40.33 -14.36 33.56
CA TRP A 3 40.29 -13.00 32.99
C TRP A 3 38.91 -12.33 33.21
N PHE A 4 37.82 -13.04 32.92
CA PHE A 4 36.45 -12.54 33.09
C PHE A 4 36.11 -12.23 34.55
N TYR A 5 36.50 -13.08 35.50
CA TYR A 5 36.33 -12.80 36.93
C TYR A 5 37.00 -11.47 37.36
N ASN A 6 38.16 -11.15 36.79
CA ASN A 6 38.94 -9.95 37.09
C ASN A 6 38.60 -8.73 36.21
N MET A 7 37.55 -8.78 35.37
CA MET A 7 37.08 -7.61 34.64
C MET A 7 36.28 -6.68 35.56
N LYS A 8 36.42 -5.36 35.35
CA LYS A 8 35.54 -4.35 35.96
C LYS A 8 34.07 -4.61 35.63
N LEU A 9 33.17 -4.31 36.59
CA LEU A 9 31.75 -4.69 36.53
C LEU A 9 31.04 -4.25 35.22
N SER A 10 31.26 -3.00 34.78
CA SER A 10 30.71 -2.48 33.53
C SER A 10 31.15 -3.27 32.30
N LYS A 11 32.44 -3.59 32.20
CA LYS A 11 33.00 -4.36 31.07
C LYS A 11 32.45 -5.79 31.00
N LYS A 12 32.12 -6.41 32.14
CA LYS A 12 31.45 -7.73 32.19
C LYS A 12 30.08 -7.68 31.52
N LEU A 13 29.29 -6.63 31.81
CA LEU A 13 27.95 -6.44 31.25
C LEU A 13 27.97 -6.08 29.77
N THR A 14 28.79 -5.10 29.36
CA THR A 14 28.88 -4.67 27.95
C THR A 14 29.29 -5.81 27.02
N LEU A 15 30.22 -6.67 27.44
CA LEU A 15 30.63 -7.86 26.67
C LEU A 15 29.46 -8.84 26.48
N GLY A 16 28.60 -9.01 27.49
CA GLY A 16 27.42 -9.87 27.39
C GLY A 16 26.42 -9.38 26.34
N PHE A 17 26.10 -8.08 26.35
CA PHE A 17 25.19 -7.49 25.35
C PHE A 17 25.76 -7.56 23.92
N ILE A 18 27.06 -7.36 23.74
CA ILE A 18 27.71 -7.49 22.42
C ILE A 18 27.57 -8.92 21.87
N ILE A 19 27.73 -9.95 22.70
CA ILE A 19 27.59 -11.36 22.27
C ILE A 19 26.15 -11.64 21.80
N VAL A 20 25.13 -11.15 22.53
CA VAL A 20 23.73 -11.30 22.13
C VAL A 20 23.42 -10.56 20.83
N ALA A 21 23.94 -9.34 20.66
CA ALA A 21 23.76 -8.56 19.42
C ALA A 21 24.41 -9.23 18.19
N VAL A 22 25.59 -9.84 18.34
CA VAL A 22 26.26 -10.59 17.26
C VAL A 22 25.49 -11.85 16.88
N LEU A 23 24.91 -12.58 17.85
CA LEU A 23 24.02 -13.72 17.57
C LEU A 23 22.75 -13.30 16.82
N ALA A 24 22.11 -12.21 17.22
CA ALA A 24 20.94 -11.67 16.52
C ALA A 24 21.29 -11.24 15.07
N GLY A 25 22.41 -10.55 14.89
CA GLY A 25 22.89 -10.13 13.56
C GLY A 25 23.20 -11.29 12.61
N SER A 26 23.78 -12.39 13.13
CA SER A 26 24.09 -13.56 12.29
C SER A 26 22.84 -14.28 11.77
N ILE A 27 21.77 -14.34 12.57
CA ILE A 27 20.46 -14.87 12.16
C ILE A 27 19.89 -14.06 10.98
N GLY A 28 19.95 -12.72 11.07
CA GLY A 28 19.46 -11.83 10.00
C GLY A 28 20.21 -12.03 8.68
N ILE A 29 21.54 -12.14 8.73
CA ILE A 29 22.38 -12.36 7.55
C ILE A 29 22.07 -13.70 6.87
N VAL A 30 21.93 -14.78 7.65
CA VAL A 30 21.56 -16.12 7.14
C VAL A 30 20.16 -16.10 6.53
N GLY A 31 19.20 -15.42 7.17
CA GLY A 31 17.85 -15.23 6.64
C GLY A 31 17.86 -14.56 5.27
N ILE A 32 18.48 -13.37 5.15
CA ILE A 32 18.56 -12.61 3.89
C ILE A 32 19.22 -13.43 2.77
N PHE A 33 20.37 -14.06 3.05
CA PHE A 33 21.08 -14.85 2.04
C PHE A 33 20.24 -16.05 1.55
N SER A 34 19.50 -16.69 2.45
CA SER A 34 18.62 -17.81 2.11
C SER A 34 17.38 -17.41 1.28
N LEU A 35 16.87 -16.20 1.51
CA LEU A 35 15.73 -15.64 0.79
C LEU A 35 16.13 -15.31 -0.65
N VAL A 36 17.25 -14.61 -0.84
CA VAL A 36 17.82 -14.32 -2.18
C VAL A 36 18.17 -15.60 -2.95
N ALA A 37 18.75 -16.60 -2.28
CA ALA A 37 19.05 -17.89 -2.91
C ALA A 37 17.79 -18.66 -3.33
N THR A 38 16.71 -18.59 -2.54
CA THR A 38 15.40 -19.17 -2.90
C THR A 38 14.77 -18.42 -4.07
N GLN A 39 14.71 -17.08 -4.02
CA GLN A 39 14.15 -16.24 -5.08
C GLN A 39 14.80 -16.52 -6.43
N LYS A 40 16.13 -16.56 -6.50
CA LYS A 40 16.88 -16.86 -7.73
C LYS A 40 16.63 -18.27 -8.28
N LYS A 41 16.30 -19.24 -7.41
CA LYS A 41 15.92 -20.60 -7.83
C LYS A 41 14.49 -20.63 -8.38
N SER A 42 13.55 -19.91 -7.76
CA SER A 42 12.18 -19.76 -8.25
C SER A 42 12.11 -19.02 -9.59
N GLU A 43 12.89 -17.94 -9.74
CA GLU A 43 13.04 -17.18 -10.99
C GLU A 43 13.46 -18.09 -12.15
N ASN A 44 14.54 -18.88 -11.97
CA ASN A 44 15.03 -19.82 -12.97
C ASN A 44 13.98 -20.87 -13.40
N ILE A 45 13.16 -21.37 -12.45
CA ILE A 45 12.07 -22.32 -12.75
C ILE A 45 10.99 -21.65 -13.62
N ILE A 46 10.60 -20.41 -13.31
CA ILE A 46 9.60 -19.67 -14.07
C ILE A 46 10.12 -19.35 -15.48
N THR A 47 11.36 -18.82 -15.61
CA THR A 47 11.89 -18.41 -16.91
C THR A 47 12.21 -19.57 -17.85
N ASN A 48 12.71 -20.69 -17.32
CA ASN A 48 13.25 -21.77 -18.15
C ASN A 48 12.29 -22.97 -18.34
N TYR A 49 11.25 -23.07 -17.51
CA TYR A 49 10.26 -24.15 -17.57
C TYR A 49 8.83 -23.61 -17.69
N GLY A 50 8.49 -22.53 -16.97
CA GLY A 50 7.19 -21.86 -17.09
C GLY A 50 6.93 -21.28 -18.48
N ASN A 51 7.85 -20.46 -18.99
CA ASN A 51 7.70 -19.82 -20.32
C ASN A 51 7.74 -20.85 -21.46
N SER A 52 8.68 -21.80 -21.41
CA SER A 52 8.85 -22.84 -22.43
C SER A 52 7.65 -23.77 -22.58
N GLN A 53 6.87 -23.97 -21.51
CA GLN A 53 5.62 -24.72 -21.57
C GLN A 53 4.57 -23.99 -22.44
N GLY A 54 4.55 -22.66 -22.41
CA GLY A 54 3.73 -21.84 -23.31
C GLY A 54 4.25 -21.84 -24.75
N GLU A 55 5.57 -21.76 -24.94
CA GLU A 55 6.22 -21.81 -26.25
C GLU A 55 5.96 -23.16 -26.96
N LEU A 56 6.13 -24.28 -26.24
CA LEU A 56 5.76 -25.63 -26.71
C LEU A 56 4.25 -25.74 -26.99
N GLY A 57 3.41 -25.08 -26.20
CA GLY A 57 1.97 -24.98 -26.45
C GLY A 57 1.65 -24.32 -27.80
N PHE A 58 2.26 -23.18 -28.11
CA PHE A 58 2.09 -22.50 -29.39
C PHE A 58 2.66 -23.30 -30.57
N ILE A 59 3.82 -23.95 -30.40
CA ILE A 59 4.39 -24.88 -31.41
C ILE A 59 3.39 -26.00 -31.69
N SER A 60 2.84 -26.65 -30.66
CA SER A 60 1.86 -27.73 -30.80
C SER A 60 0.60 -27.27 -31.51
N GLU A 61 0.03 -26.14 -31.09
CA GLU A 61 -1.20 -25.61 -31.68
C GLU A 61 -1.03 -25.25 -33.16
N ALA A 62 0.04 -24.51 -33.51
CA ALA A 62 0.35 -24.15 -34.89
C ALA A 62 0.66 -25.39 -35.77
N PHE A 63 1.36 -26.39 -35.21
CA PHE A 63 1.67 -27.63 -35.90
C PHE A 63 0.41 -28.44 -36.24
N GLN A 64 -0.51 -28.61 -35.29
CA GLN A 64 -1.77 -29.31 -35.56
C GLN A 64 -2.71 -28.47 -36.46
N LYS A 65 -2.70 -27.13 -36.37
CA LYS A 65 -3.39 -26.24 -37.32
C LYS A 65 -2.88 -26.47 -38.75
N THR A 66 -1.57 -26.51 -38.97
CA THR A 66 -0.98 -26.83 -40.29
C THR A 66 -1.40 -28.21 -40.77
N ARG A 67 -1.39 -29.25 -39.92
CA ARG A 67 -1.86 -30.60 -40.31
C ARG A 67 -3.33 -30.64 -40.70
N THR A 68 -4.18 -29.76 -40.16
CA THR A 68 -5.58 -29.59 -40.58
C THR A 68 -5.70 -28.82 -41.88
N VAL A 69 -5.07 -27.65 -42.00
CA VAL A 69 -5.07 -26.82 -43.22
C VAL A 69 -4.58 -27.60 -44.45
N VAL A 70 -3.57 -28.45 -44.29
CA VAL A 70 -3.04 -29.31 -45.36
C VAL A 70 -4.03 -30.42 -45.78
N ARG A 71 -4.94 -30.86 -44.90
CA ARG A 71 -6.05 -31.76 -45.27
C ARG A 71 -7.14 -31.01 -46.01
N ASP A 72 -7.53 -29.83 -45.51
CA ASP A 72 -8.57 -28.99 -46.10
C ASP A 72 -8.21 -28.58 -47.54
N LEU A 73 -6.93 -28.24 -47.78
CA LEU A 73 -6.38 -27.96 -49.11
C LEU A 73 -6.54 -29.12 -50.12
N ILE A 74 -6.49 -30.38 -49.67
CA ILE A 74 -6.66 -31.57 -50.55
C ILE A 74 -8.14 -31.83 -50.85
N ILE A 75 -9.05 -31.36 -49.98
CA ILE A 75 -10.50 -31.53 -50.12
C ILE A 75 -11.10 -30.37 -50.95
N GLU A 76 -10.41 -29.23 -51.02
CA GLU A 76 -10.83 -28.06 -51.80
C GLU A 76 -10.85 -28.33 -53.32
N THR A 77 -11.93 -27.85 -53.95
CA THR A 77 -12.27 -28.06 -55.37
C THR A 77 -12.31 -26.75 -56.17
N LYS A 78 -12.00 -25.61 -55.53
CA LYS A 78 -11.96 -24.28 -56.14
C LYS A 78 -10.55 -23.68 -56.04
N ASP A 79 -9.87 -23.56 -57.18
CA ASP A 79 -8.51 -23.00 -57.29
C ASP A 79 -8.34 -21.65 -56.57
N THR A 80 -9.39 -20.82 -56.56
CA THR A 80 -9.40 -19.50 -55.90
C THR A 80 -9.10 -19.53 -54.40
N ASN A 81 -9.35 -20.67 -53.73
CA ASN A 81 -9.13 -20.81 -52.28
C ASN A 81 -7.74 -21.33 -51.93
N TYR A 82 -6.97 -21.87 -52.88
CA TYR A 82 -5.65 -22.46 -52.60
C TYR A 82 -4.66 -21.46 -51.99
N LYS A 83 -4.67 -20.20 -52.47
CA LYS A 83 -3.81 -19.13 -51.93
C LYS A 83 -4.06 -18.87 -50.43
N LYS A 84 -5.33 -18.84 -50.01
CA LYS A 84 -5.70 -18.69 -48.58
C LYS A 84 -5.10 -19.79 -47.71
N TYR A 85 -5.16 -21.04 -48.16
CA TYR A 85 -4.60 -22.17 -47.41
C TYR A 85 -3.06 -22.16 -47.40
N GLN A 86 -2.40 -21.74 -48.49
CA GLN A 86 -0.95 -21.50 -48.48
C GLN A 86 -0.56 -20.44 -47.44
N ASP A 87 -1.26 -19.30 -47.43
CA ASP A 87 -0.96 -18.20 -46.50
C ASP A 87 -1.19 -18.60 -45.04
N GLN A 88 -2.18 -19.45 -44.75
CA GLN A 88 -2.38 -20.05 -43.43
C GLN A 88 -1.25 -21.00 -43.02
N ILE A 89 -0.66 -21.76 -43.95
CA ILE A 89 0.51 -22.62 -43.66
C ILE A 89 1.73 -21.75 -43.35
N VAL A 90 1.97 -20.69 -44.12
CA VAL A 90 3.08 -19.75 -43.90
C VAL A 90 2.97 -19.09 -42.51
N VAL A 91 1.80 -18.58 -42.14
CA VAL A 91 1.58 -17.96 -40.80
C VAL A 91 1.83 -18.96 -39.66
N ASN A 92 1.39 -20.21 -39.81
CA ASN A 92 1.67 -21.24 -38.80
C ASN A 92 3.16 -21.61 -38.73
N ASP A 93 3.86 -21.68 -39.87
CA ASP A 93 5.31 -21.91 -39.90
C ASP A 93 6.09 -20.76 -39.26
N GLU A 94 5.71 -19.50 -39.51
CA GLU A 94 6.29 -18.33 -38.83
C GLU A 94 6.12 -18.41 -37.30
N ILE A 95 4.94 -18.84 -36.84
CA ILE A 95 4.66 -19.08 -35.41
C ILE A 95 5.56 -20.19 -34.85
N ILE A 96 5.71 -21.31 -35.56
CA ILE A 96 6.57 -22.43 -35.14
C ILE A 96 8.03 -21.99 -35.10
N VAL A 97 8.55 -21.32 -36.15
CA VAL A 97 9.93 -20.83 -36.21
C VAL A 97 10.22 -19.83 -35.09
N LYS A 98 9.29 -18.89 -34.83
CA LYS A 98 9.40 -17.92 -33.73
C LYS A 98 9.52 -18.64 -32.38
N TYR A 99 8.58 -19.51 -32.03
CA TYR A 99 8.58 -20.13 -30.70
C TYR A 99 9.64 -21.22 -30.54
N MET A 100 10.08 -21.87 -31.61
CA MET A 100 11.29 -22.72 -31.59
C MET A 100 12.56 -21.90 -31.31
N ALA A 101 12.64 -20.64 -31.74
CA ALA A 101 13.76 -19.75 -31.46
C ALA A 101 13.74 -19.17 -30.03
N GLU A 102 12.56 -19.02 -29.41
CA GLU A 102 12.44 -18.70 -27.98
C GLU A 102 12.77 -19.93 -27.11
N LEU A 103 12.19 -21.08 -27.40
CA LEU A 103 12.44 -22.36 -26.70
C LEU A 103 13.94 -22.73 -26.67
N LYS A 104 14.69 -22.40 -27.73
CA LYS A 104 16.14 -22.62 -27.81
C LYS A 104 16.94 -21.85 -26.74
N LYS A 105 16.36 -20.78 -26.17
CA LYS A 105 16.98 -19.95 -25.11
C LYS A 105 16.75 -20.51 -23.71
N THR A 106 15.70 -21.31 -23.50
CA THR A 106 15.36 -21.86 -22.18
C THR A 106 16.11 -23.14 -21.87
N VAL A 107 16.53 -23.90 -22.90
CA VAL A 107 17.35 -25.13 -22.80
C VAL A 107 18.60 -24.91 -21.93
N GLN A 108 18.68 -25.60 -20.79
CA GLN A 108 19.80 -25.56 -19.85
C GLN A 108 20.64 -26.86 -19.87
N LEU A 109 20.00 -28.00 -20.12
CA LEU A 109 20.58 -29.33 -19.91
C LEU A 109 20.96 -30.03 -21.24
N PRO A 110 22.01 -30.89 -21.25
CA PRO A 110 22.38 -31.66 -22.45
C PRO A 110 21.26 -32.56 -22.98
N GLU A 111 20.40 -33.08 -22.10
CA GLU A 111 19.26 -33.93 -22.45
C GLU A 111 18.10 -33.12 -23.06
N GLU A 112 17.91 -31.87 -22.63
CA GLU A 112 16.95 -30.94 -23.24
C GLU A 112 17.41 -30.52 -24.64
N LEU A 113 18.70 -30.24 -24.82
CA LEU A 113 19.28 -29.91 -26.12
C LEU A 113 19.14 -31.06 -27.13
N LEU A 114 19.24 -32.31 -26.66
CA LEU A 114 19.02 -33.49 -27.50
C LEU A 114 17.55 -33.60 -27.95
N SER A 115 16.59 -33.40 -27.04
CA SER A 115 15.15 -33.41 -27.35
C SER A 115 14.71 -32.22 -28.21
N TYR A 116 15.31 -31.04 -28.02
CA TYR A 116 15.14 -29.87 -28.89
C TYR A 116 15.61 -30.16 -30.32
N ASN A 117 16.84 -30.66 -30.50
CA ASN A 117 17.39 -30.95 -31.83
C ASN A 117 16.60 -32.06 -32.55
N LYS A 118 16.10 -33.05 -31.81
CA LYS A 118 15.19 -34.11 -32.30
C LYS A 118 13.86 -33.52 -32.79
N LEU A 119 13.29 -32.57 -32.04
CA LEU A 119 12.08 -31.83 -32.41
C LEU A 119 12.29 -30.96 -33.66
N GLU A 120 13.30 -30.06 -33.63
CA GLU A 120 13.70 -29.16 -34.72
C GLU A 120 13.85 -29.92 -36.04
N LYS A 121 14.57 -31.04 -36.01
CA LYS A 121 14.71 -31.92 -37.17
C LYS A 121 13.37 -32.50 -37.62
N SER A 122 12.56 -33.06 -36.73
CA SER A 122 11.30 -33.72 -37.13
C SER A 122 10.26 -32.78 -37.72
N ILE A 123 10.21 -31.52 -37.28
CA ILE A 123 9.39 -30.47 -37.91
C ILE A 123 9.92 -30.17 -39.31
N SER A 124 11.24 -30.04 -39.50
CA SER A 124 11.87 -29.82 -40.80
C SER A 124 11.62 -30.98 -41.79
N ASP A 125 11.76 -32.22 -41.32
CA ASP A 125 11.49 -33.42 -42.12
C ASP A 125 10.00 -33.48 -42.52
N TYR A 126 9.07 -33.18 -41.59
CA TYR A 126 7.64 -33.09 -41.90
C TYR A 126 7.33 -31.98 -42.91
N ASN A 127 7.82 -30.76 -42.70
CA ASN A 127 7.56 -29.62 -43.59
C ASN A 127 8.08 -29.92 -45.01
N THR A 128 9.26 -30.53 -45.14
CA THR A 128 9.83 -30.96 -46.43
C THR A 128 8.91 -31.97 -47.17
N SER A 129 8.21 -32.83 -46.44
CA SER A 129 7.26 -33.81 -47.02
C SER A 129 5.89 -33.17 -47.32
N ARG A 130 5.39 -32.35 -46.40
CA ARG A 130 4.19 -31.53 -46.52
C ARG A 130 4.22 -30.62 -47.74
N ASP A 131 5.37 -30.02 -48.06
CA ASP A 131 5.46 -29.08 -49.18
C ASP A 131 5.36 -29.78 -50.54
N LYS A 132 5.68 -31.08 -50.61
CA LYS A 132 5.32 -31.95 -51.75
C LYS A 132 3.81 -32.16 -51.83
N VAL A 133 3.16 -32.42 -50.69
CA VAL A 133 1.70 -32.64 -50.59
C VAL A 133 0.92 -31.39 -51.02
N THR A 134 1.28 -30.21 -50.52
CA THR A 134 0.63 -28.94 -50.90
C THR A 134 0.86 -28.63 -52.38
N THR A 135 2.07 -28.83 -52.90
CA THR A 135 2.38 -28.68 -54.33
C THR A 135 1.54 -29.62 -55.20
N LEU A 136 1.34 -30.88 -54.80
CA LEU A 136 0.47 -31.81 -55.52
C LEU A 136 -1.00 -31.35 -55.49
N ALA A 137 -1.52 -30.93 -54.34
CA ALA A 137 -2.90 -30.46 -54.22
C ALA A 137 -3.18 -29.21 -55.08
N ILE A 138 -2.30 -28.22 -55.06
CA ILE A 138 -2.44 -26.98 -55.84
C ILE A 138 -2.38 -27.24 -57.36
N ASN A 139 -1.69 -28.31 -57.78
CA ASN A 139 -1.71 -28.78 -59.18
C ASN A 139 -2.88 -29.73 -59.48
N ASN A 140 -3.97 -29.68 -58.69
CA ASN A 140 -5.18 -30.52 -58.79
C ASN A 140 -4.91 -32.06 -58.73
N LYS A 141 -3.76 -32.49 -58.20
CA LYS A 141 -3.38 -33.91 -58.04
C LYS A 141 -3.80 -34.46 -56.67
N ASN A 142 -5.03 -34.17 -56.24
CA ASN A 142 -5.47 -34.38 -54.86
C ASN A 142 -5.41 -35.86 -54.42
N ALA A 143 -5.56 -36.81 -55.34
CA ALA A 143 -5.37 -38.24 -55.07
C ALA A 143 -3.90 -38.61 -54.75
N GLU A 144 -2.93 -38.06 -55.50
CA GLU A 144 -1.50 -38.24 -55.24
C GLU A 144 -1.10 -37.55 -53.91
N ALA A 145 -1.62 -36.33 -53.69
CA ALA A 145 -1.42 -35.56 -52.46
C ALA A 145 -1.94 -36.32 -51.23
N TYR A 146 -3.14 -36.91 -51.30
CA TYR A 146 -3.74 -37.69 -50.22
C TYR A 146 -2.95 -38.97 -49.90
N ILE A 147 -2.46 -39.69 -50.92
CA ILE A 147 -1.61 -40.88 -50.71
C ILE A 147 -0.31 -40.48 -50.00
N LEU A 148 0.34 -39.39 -50.43
CA LEU A 148 1.56 -38.89 -49.80
C LEU A 148 1.33 -38.37 -48.37
N LEU A 149 0.19 -37.69 -48.12
CA LEU A 149 -0.21 -37.24 -46.78
C LEU A 149 -0.52 -38.40 -45.84
N LYS A 150 -1.06 -39.52 -46.34
CA LYS A 150 -1.35 -40.71 -45.53
C LYS A 150 -0.12 -41.60 -45.30
N SER A 151 0.96 -41.41 -46.07
CA SER A 151 2.19 -42.21 -45.99
C SER A 151 3.37 -41.41 -45.43
N GLU A 152 4.21 -40.83 -46.29
CA GLU A 152 5.45 -40.15 -45.92
C GLU A 152 5.19 -38.97 -44.95
N ALA A 153 4.39 -37.99 -45.35
CA ALA A 153 4.11 -36.81 -44.53
C ALA A 153 3.23 -37.14 -43.31
N GLY A 154 2.43 -38.20 -43.39
CA GLY A 154 1.61 -38.69 -42.29
C GLY A 154 2.47 -39.20 -41.13
N SER A 155 3.37 -40.14 -41.45
CA SER A 155 4.30 -40.73 -40.48
C SER A 155 5.29 -39.70 -39.92
N LEU A 156 5.85 -38.83 -40.77
CA LEU A 156 6.71 -37.73 -40.31
C LEU A 156 5.95 -36.75 -39.40
N GLY A 157 4.68 -36.47 -39.71
CA GLY A 157 3.82 -35.63 -38.89
C GLY A 157 3.44 -36.25 -37.53
N GLU A 158 3.40 -37.57 -37.44
CA GLU A 158 3.23 -38.30 -36.16
C GLU A 158 4.53 -38.33 -35.35
N ILE A 159 5.69 -38.50 -35.99
CA ILE A 159 7.00 -38.42 -35.33
C ILE A 159 7.22 -37.01 -34.76
N ALA A 160 6.90 -35.97 -35.52
CA ALA A 160 7.00 -34.59 -35.07
C ALA A 160 6.00 -34.27 -33.94
N ALA A 161 4.74 -34.70 -34.05
CA ALA A 161 3.76 -34.55 -32.96
C ALA A 161 4.26 -35.24 -31.67
N LYS A 162 4.71 -36.50 -31.76
CA LYS A 162 5.28 -37.21 -30.61
C LYS A 162 6.51 -36.49 -30.04
N ASN A 163 7.36 -35.88 -30.87
CA ASN A 163 8.49 -35.11 -30.36
C ASN A 163 8.07 -33.81 -29.65
N ILE A 164 6.95 -33.19 -30.02
CA ILE A 164 6.37 -32.06 -29.27
C ILE A 164 5.89 -32.56 -27.91
N ASP A 165 5.12 -33.66 -27.89
CA ASP A 165 4.61 -34.26 -26.65
C ASP A 165 5.74 -34.73 -25.71
N ASP A 166 6.77 -35.39 -26.26
CA ASP A 166 7.99 -35.82 -25.53
C ASP A 166 8.69 -34.62 -24.86
N ASN A 167 8.78 -33.47 -25.55
CA ASN A 167 9.40 -32.25 -24.98
C ASN A 167 8.51 -31.62 -23.90
N ILE A 168 7.18 -31.65 -24.06
CA ILE A 168 6.23 -31.17 -23.05
C ILE A 168 6.30 -32.03 -21.78
N GLU A 169 6.28 -33.35 -21.90
CA GLU A 169 6.38 -34.27 -20.76
C GLU A 169 7.74 -34.13 -20.05
N GLN A 170 8.83 -33.98 -20.80
CA GLN A 170 10.17 -33.72 -20.24
C GLN A 170 10.21 -32.39 -19.48
N ASN A 171 9.68 -31.30 -20.05
CA ASN A 171 9.70 -29.97 -19.43
C ASN A 171 8.87 -29.95 -18.13
N LEU A 172 7.65 -30.51 -18.15
CA LEU A 172 6.80 -30.67 -16.97
C LEU A 172 7.47 -31.52 -15.88
N THR A 173 8.16 -32.61 -16.26
CA THR A 173 8.85 -33.50 -15.32
C THR A 173 10.01 -32.79 -14.62
N ILE A 174 10.87 -32.09 -15.39
CA ILE A 174 12.03 -31.36 -14.84
C ILE A 174 11.56 -30.18 -13.99
N GLY A 175 10.61 -29.37 -14.47
CA GLY A 175 10.03 -28.26 -13.72
C GLY A 175 9.36 -28.70 -12.41
N SER A 176 8.63 -29.82 -12.42
CA SER A 176 8.03 -30.42 -11.21
C SER A 176 9.09 -30.87 -10.21
N GLN A 177 10.17 -31.50 -10.68
CA GLN A 177 11.27 -31.95 -9.83
C GLN A 177 12.04 -30.77 -9.22
N LEU A 178 12.41 -29.76 -10.03
CA LEU A 178 13.07 -28.54 -9.56
C LEU A 178 12.22 -27.78 -8.54
N THR A 179 10.90 -27.76 -8.71
CA THR A 179 9.95 -27.16 -7.76
C THR A 179 9.92 -27.91 -6.43
N LYS A 180 9.88 -29.25 -6.46
CA LYS A 180 10.00 -30.09 -5.24
C LYS A 180 11.34 -29.86 -4.54
N ASP A 181 12.44 -29.80 -5.29
CA ASP A 181 13.78 -29.55 -4.74
C ASP A 181 13.98 -28.12 -4.24
N ALA A 182 13.22 -27.15 -4.74
CA ALA A 182 13.13 -25.80 -4.17
C ALA A 182 12.37 -25.83 -2.84
N GLN A 183 11.18 -26.45 -2.81
CA GLN A 183 10.35 -26.55 -1.61
C GLN A 183 11.03 -27.33 -0.47
N MET A 184 11.67 -28.47 -0.77
CA MET A 184 12.43 -29.25 0.22
C MET A 184 13.62 -28.47 0.76
N SER A 185 14.32 -27.69 -0.08
CA SER A 185 15.41 -26.83 0.38
C SER A 185 14.90 -25.68 1.26
N SER A 186 13.77 -25.07 0.91
CA SER A 186 13.11 -24.02 1.70
C SER A 186 12.69 -24.53 3.08
N ASN A 187 11.97 -25.65 3.14
CA ASN A 187 11.55 -26.28 4.40
C ASN A 187 12.76 -26.62 5.30
N ARG A 188 13.85 -27.15 4.72
CA ARG A 188 15.11 -27.42 5.44
C ARG A 188 15.76 -26.15 6.00
N ILE A 189 15.75 -25.05 5.26
CA ILE A 189 16.28 -23.75 5.70
C ILE A 189 15.46 -23.21 6.88
N ILE A 190 14.13 -23.29 6.82
CA ILE A 190 13.23 -22.85 7.90
C ILE A 190 13.52 -23.63 9.20
N VAL A 191 13.68 -24.96 9.12
CA VAL A 191 14.03 -25.80 10.28
C VAL A 191 15.39 -25.40 10.88
N ILE A 192 16.40 -25.12 10.04
CA ILE A 192 17.73 -24.68 10.50
C ILE A 192 17.64 -23.31 11.20
N LEU A 193 16.88 -22.34 10.67
CA LEU A 193 16.66 -21.04 11.31
C LEU A 193 16.00 -21.17 12.69
N ILE A 194 14.96 -22.02 12.82
CA ILE A 194 14.31 -22.29 14.11
C ILE A 194 15.30 -22.84 15.15
N ILE A 195 16.16 -23.79 14.75
CA ILE A 195 17.18 -24.36 15.63
C ILE A 195 18.19 -23.29 16.10
N ILE A 196 18.66 -22.41 15.20
CA ILE A 196 19.60 -21.34 15.55
C ILE A 196 18.96 -20.32 16.50
N VAL A 197 17.69 -19.96 16.30
CA VAL A 197 16.94 -19.06 17.20
C VAL A 197 16.82 -19.67 18.60
N VAL A 198 16.39 -20.94 18.71
CA VAL A 198 16.26 -21.64 20.00
C VAL A 198 17.60 -21.71 20.75
N LEU A 199 18.68 -22.08 20.06
CA LEU A 199 20.02 -22.13 20.65
C LEU A 199 20.50 -20.74 21.13
N SER A 200 20.20 -19.68 20.38
CA SER A 200 20.59 -18.31 20.73
C SER A 200 19.84 -17.78 21.96
N VAL A 201 18.56 -18.12 22.12
CA VAL A 201 17.78 -17.79 23.32
C VAL A 201 18.33 -18.54 24.54
N ILE A 202 18.60 -19.85 24.42
CA ILE A 202 19.18 -20.66 25.50
C ILE A 202 20.55 -20.12 25.93
N ALA A 203 21.43 -19.80 24.98
CA ALA A 203 22.74 -19.22 25.25
C ALA A 203 22.63 -17.88 26.00
N SER A 204 21.69 -17.02 25.61
CA SER A 204 21.46 -15.71 26.24
C SER A 204 20.99 -15.84 27.70
N LEU A 205 20.05 -16.76 27.97
CA LEU A 205 19.56 -17.04 29.33
C LEU A 205 20.66 -17.60 30.25
N LEU A 206 21.47 -18.55 29.74
CA LEU A 206 22.60 -19.10 30.48
C LEU A 206 23.67 -18.04 30.79
N LEU A 207 23.94 -17.13 29.86
CA LEU A 207 24.89 -16.04 30.05
C LEU A 207 24.43 -15.06 31.15
N GLY A 208 23.15 -14.68 31.14
CA GLY A 208 22.55 -13.81 32.16
C GLY A 208 22.60 -14.44 33.57
N TYR A 209 22.21 -15.71 33.69
CA TYR A 209 22.30 -16.47 34.94
C TYR A 209 23.75 -16.53 35.47
N PHE A 210 24.72 -16.81 34.59
CA PHE A 210 26.12 -16.93 34.96
C PHE A 210 26.72 -15.61 35.47
N ILE A 211 26.41 -14.47 34.83
CA ILE A 211 26.88 -13.15 35.25
C ILE A 211 26.29 -12.78 36.62
N SER A 212 24.97 -12.97 36.82
CA SER A 212 24.29 -12.66 38.09
C SER A 212 24.89 -13.42 39.28
N ARG A 213 25.13 -14.74 39.12
CA ARG A 213 25.65 -15.61 40.18
C ARG A 213 27.07 -15.27 40.64
N ILE A 214 27.92 -14.71 39.78
CA ILE A 214 29.30 -14.30 40.13
C ILE A 214 29.30 -13.07 41.05
N ILE A 215 28.40 -12.11 40.80
CA ILE A 215 28.37 -10.82 41.51
C ILE A 215 27.81 -11.02 42.93
N GLY A 216 26.65 -11.66 43.05
CA GLY A 216 25.94 -11.80 44.34
C GLY A 216 26.73 -12.55 45.43
N ASN A 217 27.44 -13.62 45.05
CA ASN A 217 28.20 -14.43 46.02
C ASN A 217 29.36 -13.69 46.67
N SER A 218 30.03 -12.80 45.93
CA SER A 218 31.23 -12.09 46.42
C SER A 218 30.85 -10.98 47.40
N ILE A 219 29.75 -10.27 47.13
CA ILE A 219 29.18 -9.25 48.02
C ILE A 219 28.69 -9.88 49.34
N LYS A 220 28.05 -11.06 49.28
CA LYS A 220 27.56 -11.75 50.48
C LYS A 220 28.67 -12.15 51.47
N LYS A 221 29.89 -12.43 51.00
CA LYS A 221 31.05 -12.68 51.89
C LYS A 221 31.46 -11.42 52.67
N LEU A 222 31.47 -10.25 52.04
CA LEU A 222 31.87 -8.99 52.68
C LEU A 222 30.90 -8.55 53.78
N LEU A 223 29.60 -8.80 53.59
CA LEU A 223 28.57 -8.54 54.60
C LEU A 223 28.89 -9.26 55.92
N ILE A 224 29.14 -10.57 55.85
CA ILE A 224 29.45 -11.42 57.02
C ILE A 224 30.75 -10.98 57.72
N ALA A 225 31.73 -10.48 56.96
CA ALA A 225 32.99 -9.98 57.52
C ALA A 225 32.79 -8.66 58.31
N ALA A 226 31.84 -7.81 57.91
CA ALA A 226 31.52 -6.58 58.63
C ALA A 226 30.83 -6.85 59.97
N ASP A 227 29.84 -7.74 59.99
CA ASP A 227 29.06 -8.08 61.20
C ASP A 227 29.99 -8.57 62.33
N ASN A 228 30.90 -9.52 62.05
CA ASN A 228 31.81 -10.07 63.06
C ASN A 228 32.78 -9.04 63.67
N ILE A 229 33.19 -8.02 62.91
CA ILE A 229 34.05 -6.95 63.44
C ILE A 229 33.26 -6.09 64.45
N SER A 230 31.96 -5.88 64.23
CA SER A 230 31.11 -5.12 65.14
C SER A 230 30.92 -5.82 66.50
N GLU A 231 30.96 -7.15 66.52
CA GLU A 231 30.88 -7.98 67.74
C GLU A 231 32.23 -8.11 68.48
N GLY A 232 33.30 -7.47 67.99
CA GLY A 232 34.64 -7.56 68.56
C GLY A 232 35.40 -8.87 68.26
N ASN A 233 34.86 -9.74 67.40
CA ASN A 233 35.50 -10.99 66.99
C ASN A 233 36.52 -10.75 65.87
N LEU A 234 37.77 -10.43 66.25
CA LEU A 234 38.84 -10.07 65.31
C LEU A 234 39.51 -11.28 64.61
N ASN A 235 38.94 -12.49 64.70
CA ASN A 235 39.48 -13.73 64.10
C ASN A 235 38.66 -14.17 62.88
N VAL A 236 38.55 -13.29 61.88
CA VAL A 236 37.83 -13.53 60.62
C VAL A 236 38.77 -13.36 59.42
N GLU A 237 38.64 -14.28 58.45
CA GLU A 237 39.52 -14.40 57.28
C GLU A 237 38.72 -14.12 55.99
N VAL A 238 39.08 -13.06 55.26
CA VAL A 238 38.25 -12.50 54.16
C VAL A 238 38.77 -12.95 52.79
N ASP A 239 38.75 -14.25 52.52
CA ASP A 239 39.20 -14.81 51.22
C ASP A 239 38.30 -14.37 50.05
N ILE A 240 38.68 -13.26 49.41
CA ILE A 240 38.05 -12.70 48.19
C ILE A 240 39.18 -12.24 47.24
N ASN A 241 39.85 -13.20 46.63
CA ASN A 241 41.03 -12.97 45.78
C ASN A 241 40.66 -12.55 44.33
N THR A 242 39.98 -11.41 44.18
CA THR A 242 39.68 -10.78 42.87
C THR A 242 40.44 -9.46 42.67
N LYS A 243 40.53 -9.00 41.41
CA LYS A 243 41.12 -7.73 40.98
C LYS A 243 40.09 -6.78 40.36
N ASP A 244 38.82 -6.99 40.66
CA ASP A 244 37.72 -6.09 40.33
C ASP A 244 37.33 -5.24 41.55
N GLU A 245 36.30 -4.40 41.40
CA GLU A 245 35.85 -3.45 42.44
C GLU A 245 35.52 -4.11 43.80
N VAL A 246 35.19 -5.42 43.82
CA VAL A 246 34.85 -6.17 45.05
C VAL A 246 36.12 -6.62 45.80
N GLY A 247 37.21 -6.92 45.08
CA GLY A 247 38.48 -7.36 45.68
C GLY A 247 39.29 -6.22 46.30
N ASP A 248 39.12 -4.98 45.81
CA ASP A 248 39.73 -3.81 46.45
C ASP A 248 38.98 -3.38 47.73
N LEU A 249 37.68 -3.67 47.80
CA LEU A 249 36.89 -3.53 49.03
C LEU A 249 37.31 -4.56 50.10
N ALA A 250 37.58 -5.82 49.72
CA ALA A 250 38.06 -6.86 50.64
C ALA A 250 39.39 -6.49 51.35
N LYS A 251 40.40 -6.05 50.58
CA LYS A 251 41.71 -5.59 51.10
C LYS A 251 41.61 -4.39 52.05
N SER A 252 40.50 -3.66 52.00
CA SER A 252 40.24 -2.51 52.87
C SER A 252 39.73 -2.97 54.24
N PHE A 253 38.97 -4.08 54.31
CA PHE A 253 38.54 -4.71 55.56
C PHE A 253 39.69 -5.37 56.33
N GLU A 254 40.59 -6.09 55.66
CA GLU A 254 41.73 -6.77 56.31
C GLU A 254 42.60 -5.81 57.14
N LYS A 255 42.82 -4.59 56.63
CA LYS A 255 43.63 -3.55 57.30
C LYS A 255 43.04 -3.07 58.62
N ILE A 256 41.71 -3.11 58.76
CA ILE A 256 41.01 -2.68 59.97
C ILE A 256 41.23 -3.70 61.10
N ILE A 257 41.12 -5.00 60.77
CA ILE A 257 41.28 -6.11 61.73
C ILE A 257 42.69 -6.11 62.37
N VAL A 258 43.72 -5.83 61.58
CA VAL A 258 45.12 -5.80 62.06
C VAL A 258 45.37 -4.66 63.05
N ALA A 259 44.80 -3.47 62.80
CA ALA A 259 45.04 -2.29 63.64
C ALA A 259 44.49 -2.46 65.08
N ILE A 260 43.29 -3.05 65.21
CA ILE A 260 42.63 -3.22 66.52
C ILE A 260 43.40 -4.23 67.38
N LYS A 261 43.94 -5.31 66.79
CA LYS A 261 44.68 -6.35 67.51
C LYS A 261 45.95 -5.85 68.21
N LEU A 262 46.63 -4.84 67.66
CA LEU A 262 47.85 -4.29 68.24
C LEU A 262 47.56 -3.47 69.50
N LEU A 263 46.49 -2.66 69.50
CA LEU A 263 46.13 -1.80 70.63
C LEU A 263 45.96 -2.60 71.93
N THR A 264 45.19 -3.70 71.85
CA THR A 264 44.79 -4.50 73.02
C THR A 264 45.99 -5.16 73.71
N SER A 265 47.14 -5.29 73.04
CA SER A 265 48.37 -5.82 73.63
C SER A 265 49.04 -4.81 74.57
N ASP A 266 49.25 -3.57 74.12
CA ASP A 266 50.02 -2.57 74.87
C ASP A 266 49.28 -2.05 76.10
N ALA A 267 47.94 -2.06 76.08
CA ALA A 267 47.10 -1.67 77.21
C ALA A 267 47.32 -2.55 78.46
N ASN A 268 47.57 -3.85 78.29
CA ASN A 268 47.79 -4.78 79.41
C ASN A 268 49.13 -4.53 80.11
N ILE A 269 50.20 -4.27 79.35
CA ILE A 269 51.57 -4.07 79.87
C ILE A 269 51.65 -2.83 80.77
N LEU A 270 50.94 -1.77 80.40
CA LEU A 270 50.86 -0.53 81.18
C LEU A 270 50.06 -0.70 82.49
N ALA A 271 48.99 -1.50 82.47
CA ALA A 271 48.17 -1.74 83.66
C ALA A 271 48.95 -2.49 84.74
N GLU A 272 49.70 -3.53 84.35
CA GLU A 272 50.58 -4.29 85.24
C GLU A 272 51.69 -3.39 85.85
N SER A 273 52.30 -2.54 85.02
CA SER A 273 53.38 -1.62 85.42
C SER A 273 52.95 -0.54 86.43
N ALA A 274 51.68 -0.13 86.43
CA ALA A 274 51.17 0.92 87.31
C ALA A 274 50.82 0.42 88.73
N ILE A 275 50.60 -0.90 88.90
CA ILE A 275 50.25 -1.53 90.17
C ILE A 275 51.47 -1.54 91.13
N ASP A 276 52.68 -1.72 90.59
CA ASP A 276 53.94 -1.71 91.36
C ASP A 276 54.41 -0.29 91.76
N GLY A 277 53.61 0.75 91.51
CA GLY A 277 53.86 2.12 91.95
C GLY A 277 54.95 2.88 91.18
N ASN A 278 55.50 2.30 90.10
CA ASN A 278 56.54 2.93 89.28
C ASN A 278 55.93 3.86 88.21
N LEU A 279 55.77 5.13 88.55
CA LEU A 279 55.09 6.14 87.72
C LEU A 279 55.94 6.68 86.55
N ASP A 280 57.09 6.10 86.24
CA ASP A 280 57.97 6.50 85.11
C ASP A 280 57.99 5.50 83.94
N THR A 281 57.32 4.34 84.06
CA THR A 281 57.17 3.38 82.95
C THR A 281 56.27 3.96 81.84
N ARG A 282 56.63 3.76 80.57
CA ARG A 282 55.90 4.28 79.39
C ARG A 282 55.88 3.25 78.26
N ALA A 283 54.79 3.16 77.51
CA ALA A 283 54.65 2.28 76.34
C ALA A 283 54.92 3.01 75.03
N ASP A 284 55.29 2.24 74.01
CA ASP A 284 55.81 2.74 72.73
C ASP A 284 54.70 3.09 71.73
N ALA A 285 54.26 4.34 71.79
CA ALA A 285 53.28 4.92 70.87
C ALA A 285 53.68 4.84 69.38
N SER A 286 54.97 4.67 69.03
CA SER A 286 55.40 4.69 67.62
C SER A 286 54.89 3.51 66.78
N LYS A 287 54.45 2.42 67.43
CA LYS A 287 53.91 1.21 66.80
C LYS A 287 52.48 1.36 66.27
N HIS A 288 51.79 2.45 66.64
CA HIS A 288 50.37 2.67 66.35
C HIS A 288 50.16 3.88 65.43
N SER A 289 48.97 3.98 64.84
CA SER A 289 48.59 5.09 63.96
C SER A 289 47.12 5.44 64.13
N GLY A 290 46.77 6.71 63.87
CA GLY A 290 45.45 7.25 64.17
C GLY A 290 45.16 7.26 65.67
N ASP A 291 43.89 7.09 66.04
CA ASP A 291 43.44 7.20 67.44
C ASP A 291 43.98 6.10 68.36
N TYR A 292 44.38 4.94 67.82
CA TYR A 292 45.02 3.89 68.60
C TYR A 292 46.35 4.34 69.21
N ARG A 293 47.07 5.26 68.55
CA ARG A 293 48.27 5.89 69.13
C ARG A 293 47.93 6.78 70.32
N LYS A 294 46.84 7.56 70.21
CA LYS A 294 46.39 8.49 71.27
C LYS A 294 46.04 7.76 72.57
N ILE A 295 45.59 6.51 72.49
CA ILE A 295 45.27 5.68 73.67
C ILE A 295 46.56 5.31 74.42
N VAL A 296 47.61 4.86 73.71
CA VAL A 296 48.92 4.56 74.30
C VAL A 296 49.60 5.83 74.85
N GLU A 297 49.51 6.94 74.12
CA GLU A 297 49.92 8.28 74.60
C GLU A 297 49.12 8.70 75.86
N GLY A 298 47.83 8.37 75.95
CA GLY A 298 46.96 8.72 77.08
C GLY A 298 47.32 8.02 78.39
N VAL A 299 47.70 6.74 78.35
CA VAL A 299 48.14 6.00 79.55
C VAL A 299 49.55 6.44 79.99
N ASN A 300 50.41 6.85 79.04
CA ASN A 300 51.68 7.50 79.35
C ASN A 300 51.48 8.84 80.10
N ASN A 301 50.64 9.74 79.55
CA ASN A 301 50.31 11.03 80.18
C ASN A 301 49.60 10.88 81.54
N THR A 302 48.95 9.73 81.77
CA THR A 302 48.27 9.38 83.03
C THR A 302 49.25 9.23 84.20
N LEU A 303 50.55 9.03 83.94
CA LEU A 303 51.57 8.83 84.96
C LEU A 303 52.38 10.12 85.24
N ASP A 304 52.57 10.99 84.25
CA ASP A 304 53.07 12.37 84.43
C ASP A 304 52.17 13.21 85.36
N ALA A 305 50.95 12.73 85.56
CA ALA A 305 49.87 13.32 86.34
C ALA A 305 49.95 13.12 87.87
N ILE A 306 51.14 12.87 88.47
CA ILE A 306 51.31 12.88 89.95
C ILE A 306 52.50 13.75 90.44
N ILE A 307 53.49 14.09 89.59
CA ILE A 307 54.73 14.80 89.98
C ILE A 307 54.77 16.31 89.60
N ASN A 308 54.58 16.64 88.32
CA ASN A 308 54.09 17.95 87.83
C ASN A 308 53.00 18.71 88.63
N PRO A 309 52.05 18.05 89.37
CA PRO A 309 50.71 18.66 89.76
C PRO A 309 49.79 19.73 92.41
N ILE A 310 50.37 20.32 93.52
CA ILE A 310 51.59 21.01 94.04
C ILE A 310 51.96 22.36 93.38
N ASN A 311 53.17 22.51 92.84
CA ASN A 311 53.86 23.71 92.33
C ASN A 311 53.01 24.71 91.55
N GLU A 312 52.07 24.25 90.73
CA GLU A 312 51.30 25.13 89.84
C GLU A 312 50.18 25.89 90.54
N SER A 313 49.52 25.29 91.54
CA SER A 313 49.45 25.93 92.86
C SER A 313 49.24 27.44 92.88
N ARG A 314 50.28 28.04 93.46
CA ARG A 314 50.65 29.43 93.58
C ARG A 314 50.57 30.28 92.29
N ARG A 315 50.70 29.70 91.09
CA ARG A 315 50.72 30.44 89.81
C ARG A 315 49.32 30.94 89.39
N VAL A 316 48.28 30.24 89.85
CA VAL A 316 46.95 30.21 89.22
C VAL A 316 46.00 31.24 89.81
N LEU A 317 45.88 31.23 91.14
CA LEU A 317 45.08 32.19 91.90
C LEU A 317 45.47 33.65 91.59
N SER A 318 46.73 33.89 91.20
CA SER A 318 47.25 35.22 90.84
C SER A 318 46.74 35.75 89.48
N LYS A 319 46.29 34.89 88.56
CA LYS A 319 45.78 35.29 87.24
C LYS A 319 44.27 35.53 87.24
N MET A 320 43.53 34.65 87.91
CA MET A 320 42.06 34.74 88.04
C MET A 320 41.55 36.10 88.53
N ALA A 321 42.34 36.79 89.37
CA ALA A 321 42.01 38.10 89.92
C ALA A 321 41.91 39.25 88.89
N LEU A 322 42.30 39.01 87.63
CA LEU A 322 42.21 39.99 86.53
C LEU A 322 41.16 39.61 85.47
N ASN A 323 40.26 38.67 85.77
CA ASN A 323 39.41 37.95 84.81
C ASN A 323 40.22 37.16 83.74
N ASP A 324 41.52 36.99 83.95
CA ASP A 324 42.39 36.17 83.11
C ASP A 324 42.39 34.74 83.65
N HIS A 325 41.48 33.93 83.14
CA HIS A 325 41.33 32.53 83.53
C HIS A 325 42.25 31.56 82.78
N THR A 326 43.22 32.06 81.98
CA THR A 326 44.08 31.22 81.12
C THR A 326 44.99 30.26 81.88
N LEU A 327 45.29 30.55 83.16
CA LEU A 327 45.97 29.62 84.05
C LEU A 327 44.98 29.05 85.06
N SER A 328 44.62 27.77 84.91
CA SER A 328 44.21 26.88 86.01
C SER A 328 45.44 26.12 86.51
N MET A 329 45.32 25.26 87.53
CA MET A 329 46.43 24.36 87.87
C MET A 329 46.50 23.26 86.81
N THR A 330 47.24 23.54 85.72
CA THR A 330 47.28 22.70 84.51
C THR A 330 48.17 21.48 84.63
N GLY A 331 49.16 21.52 85.53
CA GLY A 331 49.73 20.33 86.14
C GLY A 331 48.58 19.40 86.55
N SER A 332 48.49 18.26 85.89
CA SER A 332 47.37 17.31 85.98
C SER A 332 47.34 16.54 87.31
N TYR A 333 46.74 17.05 88.40
CA TYR A 333 47.06 16.59 89.77
C TYR A 333 46.25 15.36 90.25
N LYS A 334 46.85 14.49 91.09
CA LYS A 334 46.32 13.19 91.58
C LYS A 334 46.50 13.00 93.10
N GLY A 335 45.67 12.14 93.71
CA GLY A 335 45.63 11.92 95.17
C GLY A 335 45.14 13.15 95.95
N ALA A 336 45.51 13.32 97.22
CA ALA A 336 45.15 14.51 98.01
C ALA A 336 45.65 15.85 97.42
N MET A 337 46.62 15.80 96.50
CA MET A 337 47.06 16.97 95.72
C MET A 337 46.14 17.25 94.54
N LYS A 338 45.39 16.26 94.04
CA LYS A 338 44.18 16.49 93.25
C LYS A 338 43.13 17.19 94.08
N ASP A 339 42.82 16.71 95.29
CA ASP A 339 41.77 17.31 96.12
C ASP A 339 42.08 18.79 96.42
N PHE A 340 43.34 19.09 96.76
CA PHE A 340 43.86 20.46 96.93
C PHE A 340 43.89 21.28 95.63
N ALA A 341 44.27 20.65 94.51
CA ALA A 341 44.15 21.26 93.19
C ALA A 341 42.70 21.48 92.78
N GLU A 342 41.78 20.64 93.25
CA GLU A 342 40.36 20.64 92.96
C GLU A 342 39.62 21.64 93.81
N ASP A 343 40.05 22.01 95.02
CA ASP A 343 39.46 23.17 95.71
C ASP A 343 39.77 24.48 94.97
N ILE A 344 41.03 24.70 94.60
CA ILE A 344 41.48 25.86 93.82
C ILE A 344 40.87 25.83 92.41
N ASN A 345 40.97 24.69 91.72
CA ASN A 345 40.34 24.48 90.42
C ASN A 345 38.82 24.37 90.52
N SER A 346 38.17 24.23 91.69
CA SER A 346 36.71 24.27 91.82
C SER A 346 36.26 25.72 91.83
N VAL A 347 36.99 26.64 92.46
CA VAL A 347 36.72 28.08 92.31
C VAL A 347 37.04 28.54 90.89
N HIS A 348 38.17 28.12 90.31
CA HIS A 348 38.52 28.40 88.90
C HIS A 348 37.48 27.82 87.95
N ALA A 349 37.15 26.54 88.05
CA ALA A 349 36.24 25.85 87.13
C ALA A 349 34.76 26.16 87.41
N ARG A 350 34.35 26.68 88.57
CA ARG A 350 33.00 27.27 88.70
C ARG A 350 32.88 28.52 87.84
N ILE A 351 33.80 29.47 87.98
CA ILE A 351 33.81 30.72 87.19
C ILE A 351 34.05 30.41 85.71
N SER A 352 35.03 29.55 85.42
CA SER A 352 35.38 29.15 84.05
C SER A 352 34.35 28.21 83.42
N ALA A 353 33.57 27.43 84.19
CA ALA A 353 32.41 26.73 83.64
C ALA A 353 31.29 27.71 83.34
N VAL A 354 31.03 28.74 84.16
CA VAL A 354 30.06 29.78 83.82
C VAL A 354 30.46 30.50 82.52
N VAL A 355 31.73 30.89 82.37
CA VAL A 355 32.26 31.48 81.13
C VAL A 355 32.22 30.48 79.97
N LYS A 356 32.62 29.22 80.17
CA LYS A 356 32.62 28.18 79.13
C LYS A 356 31.21 27.83 78.69
N LEU A 357 30.24 27.73 79.60
CA LEU A 357 28.83 27.54 79.28
C LEU A 357 28.28 28.72 78.48
N LEU A 358 28.62 29.97 78.83
CA LEU A 358 28.25 31.14 78.03
C LEU A 358 28.87 31.11 76.62
N VAL A 359 30.11 30.62 76.47
CA VAL A 359 30.75 30.41 75.17
C VAL A 359 30.10 29.24 74.39
N GLU A 360 29.78 28.12 75.05
CA GLU A 360 29.10 26.96 74.49
C GLU A 360 27.71 27.34 73.98
N ILE A 361 26.93 28.06 74.79
CA ILE A 361 25.63 28.65 74.41
C ILE A 361 25.79 29.59 73.21
N SER A 362 26.86 30.42 73.17
CA SER A 362 27.10 31.34 72.04
C SER A 362 27.39 30.65 70.70
N VAL A 363 27.75 29.36 70.72
CA VAL A 363 27.90 28.51 69.52
C VAL A 363 26.83 27.41 69.42
N GLY A 364 25.83 27.41 70.31
CA GLY A 364 24.69 26.48 70.29
C GLY A 364 24.89 25.12 70.97
N ASP A 365 25.97 24.88 71.73
CA ASP A 365 26.07 23.67 72.56
C ASP A 365 25.39 23.88 73.92
N ILE A 366 24.50 22.95 74.25
CA ILE A 366 23.55 22.98 75.37
C ILE A 366 23.65 21.74 76.27
N LYS A 367 24.56 20.79 75.96
CA LYS A 367 24.65 19.49 76.65
C LYS A 367 24.98 19.58 78.14
N GLY A 368 25.47 20.74 78.61
CA GLY A 368 25.73 20.99 80.03
C GLY A 368 24.49 21.10 80.93
N LEU A 369 23.27 21.21 80.36
CA LEU A 369 22.04 21.49 81.12
C LEU A 369 21.71 20.45 82.19
N GLU A 370 21.76 19.15 81.89
CA GLU A 370 21.46 18.10 82.89
C GLU A 370 22.44 18.16 84.07
N GLY A 371 23.71 18.48 83.81
CA GLY A 371 24.74 18.72 84.82
C GLY A 371 24.54 20.00 85.66
N LEU A 372 23.73 20.95 85.18
CA LEU A 372 23.31 22.11 85.96
C LEU A 372 22.06 21.80 86.80
N ILE A 373 21.04 21.19 86.20
CA ILE A 373 19.79 20.79 86.87
C ILE A 373 20.08 19.88 88.07
N SER A 374 20.91 18.85 87.87
CA SER A 374 21.26 17.87 88.91
C SER A 374 22.05 18.45 90.09
N VAL A 375 22.74 19.58 89.91
CA VAL A 375 23.42 20.30 91.00
C VAL A 375 22.54 21.36 91.64
N GLY A 376 21.60 21.93 90.88
CA GLY A 376 20.57 22.84 91.38
C GLY A 376 21.11 24.11 92.04
N LYS A 377 20.38 24.62 93.04
CA LYS A 377 20.70 25.84 93.78
C LYS A 377 21.73 25.54 94.88
N ARG A 378 22.95 26.07 94.76
CA ARG A 378 24.12 25.68 95.59
C ARG A 378 24.19 26.36 96.97
N SER A 379 23.38 27.39 97.21
CA SER A 379 23.17 28.04 98.52
C SER A 379 21.86 28.82 98.51
N GLU A 380 21.32 29.24 99.65
CA GLU A 380 20.06 30.01 99.68
C GLU A 380 20.13 31.33 98.89
N ASN A 381 21.33 31.88 98.65
CA ASN A 381 21.57 33.11 97.89
C ASN A 381 22.07 32.87 96.43
N ASP A 382 22.05 31.62 95.94
CA ASP A 382 22.47 31.31 94.56
C ASP A 382 21.35 31.59 93.53
N GLU A 383 21.43 32.74 92.87
CA GLU A 383 20.54 33.12 91.76
C GLU A 383 21.14 32.77 90.37
N LEU A 384 22.43 32.45 90.32
CA LEU A 384 23.15 32.21 89.07
C LEU A 384 22.82 30.83 88.47
N MET A 385 22.89 29.77 89.28
CA MET A 385 22.54 28.43 88.81
C MET A 385 21.08 28.33 88.31
N PRO A 386 20.05 28.79 89.05
CA PRO A 386 18.67 28.78 88.55
C PRO A 386 18.49 29.55 87.23
N SER A 387 19.12 30.72 87.09
CA SER A 387 19.00 31.55 85.88
C SER A 387 19.65 30.89 84.66
N MET A 388 20.81 30.26 84.83
CA MET A 388 21.48 29.52 83.75
C MET A 388 20.71 28.26 83.34
N ILE A 389 20.12 27.53 84.30
CA ILE A 389 19.25 26.38 84.04
C ILE A 389 18.06 26.78 83.17
N VAL A 390 17.32 27.83 83.56
CA VAL A 390 16.14 28.29 82.81
C VAL A 390 16.53 28.77 81.40
N MET A 391 17.64 29.50 81.27
CA MET A 391 18.15 29.94 79.96
C MET A 391 18.49 28.75 79.05
N MET A 392 19.27 27.78 79.53
CA MET A 392 19.68 26.63 78.72
C MET A 392 18.52 25.67 78.43
N SER A 393 17.57 25.47 79.36
CA SER A 393 16.34 24.70 79.09
C SER A 393 15.55 25.33 77.95
N THR A 394 15.29 26.64 78.02
CA THR A 394 14.52 27.34 76.99
C THR A 394 15.18 27.24 75.60
N ILE A 395 16.51 27.22 75.53
CA ILE A 395 17.25 27.02 74.27
C ILE A 395 17.21 25.55 73.83
N GLN A 396 17.30 24.58 74.74
CA GLN A 396 17.15 23.15 74.40
C GLN A 396 15.75 22.86 73.84
N ASP A 397 14.71 23.33 74.53
CA ASP A 397 13.32 23.17 74.10
C ASP A 397 13.12 23.79 72.72
N LEU A 398 13.69 24.97 72.45
CA LEU A 398 13.59 25.65 71.16
C LEU A 398 14.31 24.89 70.03
N VAL A 399 15.51 24.35 70.30
CA VAL A 399 16.28 23.54 69.33
C VAL A 399 15.56 22.21 69.04
N ALA A 400 14.94 21.60 70.05
CA ALA A 400 14.14 20.39 69.87
C ALA A 400 12.88 20.66 69.04
N GLU A 401 12.13 21.74 69.34
CA GLU A 401 10.93 22.12 68.60
C GLU A 401 11.26 22.47 67.13
N ALA A 402 12.30 23.28 66.89
CA ALA A 402 12.75 23.61 65.54
C ALA A 402 13.28 22.37 64.78
N GLY A 403 13.95 21.45 65.48
CA GLY A 403 14.39 20.18 64.92
C GLY A 403 13.23 19.29 64.48
N LEU A 404 12.18 19.17 65.29
CA LEU A 404 10.96 18.44 64.96
C LEU A 404 10.30 18.96 63.67
N ILE A 405 10.10 20.29 63.59
CA ILE A 405 9.55 20.95 62.40
C ILE A 405 10.41 20.65 61.17
N ALA A 406 11.73 20.82 61.28
CA ALA A 406 12.67 20.62 60.17
C ALA A 406 12.70 19.16 59.69
N ASP A 407 12.67 18.17 60.59
CA ASP A 407 12.72 16.75 60.21
C ASP A 407 11.37 16.26 59.65
N SER A 408 10.23 16.81 60.07
CA SER A 408 8.95 16.59 59.39
C SER A 408 8.93 17.19 57.98
N ALA A 409 9.28 18.48 57.84
CA ALA A 409 9.32 19.13 56.53
C ALA A 409 10.29 18.43 55.55
N ARG A 410 11.46 17.97 56.04
CA ARG A 410 12.44 17.18 55.26
C ARG A 410 11.89 15.82 54.79
N ARG A 411 10.88 15.26 55.48
CA ARG A 411 10.18 14.03 55.10
C ARG A 411 8.95 14.27 54.21
N GLY A 412 8.60 15.52 53.94
CA GLY A 412 7.38 15.90 53.22
C GLY A 412 6.13 16.01 54.10
N ASP A 413 6.26 15.83 55.42
CA ASP A 413 5.22 16.18 56.38
C ASP A 413 5.24 17.69 56.58
N LEU A 414 4.31 18.37 55.92
CA LEU A 414 4.06 19.81 56.06
C LEU A 414 2.89 20.11 57.00
N GLU A 415 2.21 19.12 57.60
CA GLU A 415 1.09 19.31 58.53
C GLU A 415 1.58 19.59 59.96
N THR A 416 2.73 19.03 60.35
CA THR A 416 3.34 19.28 61.67
C THR A 416 3.57 20.78 61.93
N ARG A 417 3.28 21.24 63.15
CA ARG A 417 3.54 22.60 63.65
C ARG A 417 4.21 22.55 65.02
N GLY A 418 5.06 23.53 65.32
CA GLY A 418 5.66 23.69 66.65
C GLY A 418 4.74 24.43 67.62
N ASP A 419 4.76 24.01 68.88
CA ASP A 419 3.97 24.63 69.94
C ASP A 419 4.65 25.90 70.46
N SER A 420 4.22 27.05 69.91
CA SER A 420 4.72 28.36 70.31
C SER A 420 4.20 28.84 71.68
N SER A 421 3.31 28.08 72.36
CA SER A 421 2.83 28.43 73.71
C SER A 421 3.85 28.15 74.81
N LYS A 422 4.78 27.22 74.57
CA LYS A 422 5.92 26.89 75.45
C LYS A 422 6.88 28.08 75.64
N PHE A 423 6.97 28.96 74.66
CA PHE A 423 8.02 29.98 74.56
C PHE A 423 7.52 31.41 74.87
N LYS A 424 8.46 32.29 75.22
CA LYS A 424 8.21 33.70 75.55
C LYS A 424 9.27 34.61 74.91
N GLY A 425 8.90 35.85 74.59
CA GLY A 425 9.77 36.78 73.87
C GLY A 425 10.16 36.27 72.48
N GLY A 426 11.33 36.66 71.97
CA GLY A 426 11.78 36.32 70.62
C GLY A 426 11.84 34.82 70.29
N TYR A 427 12.01 33.94 71.29
CA TYR A 427 11.96 32.49 71.07
C TYR A 427 10.58 32.02 70.59
N ARG A 428 9.50 32.68 71.03
CA ARG A 428 8.16 32.43 70.50
C ARG A 428 8.03 32.90 69.05
N GLU A 429 8.57 34.08 68.74
CA GLU A 429 8.51 34.69 67.40
C GLU A 429 9.21 33.83 66.35
N VAL A 430 10.24 33.05 66.74
CA VAL A 430 10.90 32.04 65.90
C VAL A 430 9.96 30.87 65.57
N ILE A 431 9.29 30.26 66.54
CA ILE A 431 8.36 29.14 66.29
C ILE A 431 7.09 29.62 65.55
N ASP A 432 6.50 30.74 65.95
CA ASP A 432 5.42 31.40 65.19
C ASP A 432 5.91 31.78 63.76
N GLY A 433 7.21 31.99 63.56
CA GLY A 433 7.86 32.21 62.26
C GLY A 433 7.94 30.96 61.39
N PHE A 434 8.42 29.83 61.94
CA PHE A 434 8.48 28.56 61.21
C PHE A 434 7.09 28.02 60.87
N ASN A 435 6.11 28.15 61.77
CA ASN A 435 4.73 27.74 61.50
C ASN A 435 4.15 28.51 60.29
N ARG A 436 4.26 29.84 60.26
CA ARG A 436 3.83 30.67 59.12
C ARG A 436 4.57 30.35 57.81
N ALA A 437 5.81 29.87 57.90
CA ALA A 437 6.55 29.44 56.73
C ALA A 437 5.98 28.12 56.17
N LEU A 438 5.63 27.15 57.03
CA LEU A 438 4.95 25.93 56.59
C LEU A 438 3.54 26.21 56.05
N ASP A 439 2.74 27.05 56.72
CA ASP A 439 1.41 27.46 56.24
C ASP A 439 1.48 27.98 54.78
N ALA A 440 2.47 28.82 54.48
CA ALA A 440 2.68 29.37 53.14
C ALA A 440 3.26 28.39 52.10
N MET A 441 3.78 27.23 52.54
CA MET A 441 4.27 26.15 51.67
C MET A 441 3.18 25.09 51.41
N GLU A 442 2.35 24.81 52.41
CA GLU A 442 1.37 23.72 52.41
C GLU A 442 0.21 23.95 51.42
N ASP A 443 -0.50 25.09 51.54
CA ASP A 443 -1.66 25.44 50.70
C ASP A 443 -1.42 25.24 49.19
N PRO A 444 -0.37 25.81 48.56
CA PRO A 444 -0.14 25.64 47.12
C PRO A 444 0.27 24.21 46.74
N ILE A 445 0.91 23.45 47.62
CA ILE A 445 1.29 22.06 47.35
C ILE A 445 0.07 21.15 47.42
N ASN A 446 -0.79 21.33 48.42
CA ASN A 446 -2.01 20.55 48.59
C ASN A 446 -3.06 20.87 47.50
N GLU A 447 -3.22 22.14 47.08
CA GLU A 447 -4.08 22.47 45.94
C GLU A 447 -3.53 21.88 44.63
N ALA A 448 -2.22 21.97 44.37
CA ALA A 448 -1.60 21.39 43.18
C ALA A 448 -1.78 19.86 43.13
N ALA A 449 -1.57 19.16 44.25
CA ALA A 449 -1.76 17.72 44.35
C ALA A 449 -3.23 17.32 44.09
N GLY A 450 -4.20 18.00 44.70
CA GLY A 450 -5.63 17.73 44.48
C GLY A 450 -6.13 18.07 43.08
N VAL A 451 -5.50 19.01 42.38
CA VAL A 451 -5.76 19.30 40.96
C VAL A 451 -5.15 18.22 40.05
N LEU A 452 -3.92 17.77 40.34
CA LEU A 452 -3.27 16.66 39.61
C LEU A 452 -4.00 15.32 39.80
N GLU A 453 -4.52 15.02 40.98
CA GLU A 453 -5.34 13.83 41.23
C GLU A 453 -6.63 13.85 40.39
N LYS A 454 -7.32 14.99 40.33
CA LYS A 454 -8.53 15.15 39.51
C LYS A 454 -8.22 15.02 38.02
N MET A 455 -7.13 15.63 37.56
CA MET A 455 -6.62 15.50 36.20
C MET A 455 -6.31 14.03 35.84
N ALA A 456 -5.68 13.27 36.75
CA ALA A 456 -5.40 11.84 36.56
C ALA A 456 -6.67 10.98 36.52
N ASN A 457 -7.72 11.38 37.24
CA ASN A 457 -9.06 10.77 37.17
C ASN A 457 -9.90 11.27 35.97
N GLY A 458 -9.33 12.09 35.08
CA GLY A 458 -9.99 12.59 33.87
C GLY A 458 -10.81 13.88 34.04
N ASP A 459 -10.84 14.49 35.22
CA ASP A 459 -11.49 15.77 35.43
C ASP A 459 -10.54 16.93 35.07
N LEU A 460 -10.78 17.52 33.90
CA LEU A 460 -10.02 18.64 33.34
C LEU A 460 -10.75 19.98 33.49
N ALA A 461 -11.93 20.00 34.13
CA ALA A 461 -12.72 21.20 34.37
C ALA A 461 -12.16 22.08 35.50
N VAL A 462 -11.23 21.54 36.30
CA VAL A 462 -10.62 22.20 37.46
C VAL A 462 -9.50 23.19 37.11
N ASN A 463 -9.07 23.95 38.11
CA ASN A 463 -7.92 24.85 38.12
C ASN A 463 -7.38 24.94 39.56
N MET A 464 -6.11 25.34 39.72
CA MET A 464 -5.62 25.96 40.96
C MET A 464 -6.13 27.41 41.04
N ASN A 465 -6.76 27.78 42.15
CA ASN A 465 -7.43 29.07 42.34
C ASN A 465 -6.70 29.96 43.34
N GLY A 466 -5.92 29.40 44.27
CA GLY A 466 -5.29 30.14 45.37
C GLY A 466 -4.43 31.33 44.93
N ASN A 467 -4.34 32.35 45.80
CA ASN A 467 -3.70 33.64 45.48
C ASN A 467 -2.20 33.64 45.79
N TYR A 468 -1.46 32.77 45.09
CA TYR A 468 -0.04 32.54 45.35
C TYR A 468 0.87 33.59 44.68
N GLN A 469 2.12 33.67 45.14
CA GLN A 469 3.15 34.58 44.62
C GLN A 469 4.49 33.86 44.42
N GLY A 470 5.41 34.49 43.68
CA GLY A 470 6.73 33.93 43.39
C GLY A 470 6.65 32.57 42.70
N SER A 471 7.46 31.61 43.14
CA SER A 471 7.52 30.26 42.56
C SER A 471 6.17 29.52 42.57
N TYR A 472 5.32 29.77 43.56
CA TYR A 472 4.01 29.12 43.66
C TYR A 472 2.99 29.64 42.64
N LEU A 473 3.11 30.90 42.23
CA LEU A 473 2.33 31.43 41.10
C LEU A 473 2.74 30.76 39.79
N ILE A 474 4.03 30.54 39.58
CA ILE A 474 4.55 29.83 38.39
C ILE A 474 4.01 28.39 38.33
N ILE A 475 3.91 27.69 39.47
CA ILE A 475 3.31 26.35 39.54
C ILE A 475 1.82 26.40 39.17
N LYS A 476 1.05 27.30 39.77
CA LYS A 476 -0.38 27.52 39.48
C LYS A 476 -0.62 27.80 37.99
N ASP A 477 0.10 28.78 37.43
CA ASP A 477 -0.11 29.21 36.05
C ASP A 477 0.32 28.12 35.06
N SER A 478 1.41 27.38 35.35
CA SER A 478 1.85 26.25 34.53
C SER A 478 0.83 25.10 34.54
N LEU A 479 0.27 24.74 35.71
CA LEU A 479 -0.71 23.66 35.81
C LEU A 479 -2.05 24.05 35.17
N ASN A 480 -2.53 25.27 35.39
CA ASN A 480 -3.73 25.79 34.74
C ASN A 480 -3.58 25.86 33.22
N HIS A 481 -2.45 26.37 32.71
CA HIS A 481 -2.17 26.41 31.27
C HIS A 481 -2.05 25.01 30.65
N THR A 482 -1.50 24.03 31.39
CA THR A 482 -1.48 22.62 30.98
C THR A 482 -2.90 22.07 30.86
N LEU A 483 -3.77 22.36 31.84
CA LEU A 483 -5.19 21.96 31.80
C LEU A 483 -5.92 22.61 30.64
N ASP A 484 -5.72 23.91 30.39
CA ASP A 484 -6.34 24.62 29.26
C ASP A 484 -5.89 24.03 27.91
N ALA A 485 -4.60 23.75 27.73
CA ALA A 485 -4.08 23.11 26.52
C ALA A 485 -4.64 21.70 26.28
N PHE A 486 -4.83 20.89 27.33
CA PHE A 486 -5.51 19.59 27.21
C PHE A 486 -7.00 19.74 26.87
N ASN A 487 -7.68 20.77 27.40
CA ASN A 487 -9.08 21.05 27.05
C ASN A 487 -9.24 21.47 25.58
N GLU A 488 -8.37 22.35 25.09
CA GLU A 488 -8.36 22.80 23.69
C GLU A 488 -8.07 21.64 22.72
N LEU A 489 -7.08 20.81 23.04
CA LEU A 489 -6.70 19.65 22.23
C LEU A 489 -7.79 18.57 22.20
N LEU A 490 -8.40 18.22 23.34
CA LEU A 490 -9.47 17.23 23.42
C LEU A 490 -10.79 17.75 22.83
N GLY A 491 -11.07 19.05 22.96
CA GLY A 491 -12.16 19.73 22.23
C GLY A 491 -11.96 19.60 20.71
N SER A 492 -10.79 19.97 20.21
CA SER A 492 -10.44 19.89 18.79
C SER A 492 -10.55 18.45 18.23
N ILE A 493 -10.17 17.43 19.00
CA ILE A 493 -10.37 16.02 18.61
C ILE A 493 -11.86 15.65 18.57
N THR A 494 -12.68 16.19 19.47
CA THR A 494 -14.14 15.96 19.47
C THR A 494 -14.79 16.58 18.24
N ASP A 495 -14.46 17.83 17.93
CA ASP A 495 -15.00 18.55 16.77
C ASP A 495 -14.57 17.86 15.46
N ALA A 496 -13.29 17.50 15.31
CA ALA A 496 -12.79 16.75 14.16
C ALA A 496 -13.42 15.34 14.05
N SER A 497 -13.76 14.69 15.17
CA SER A 497 -14.50 13.41 15.14
C SER A 497 -15.93 13.59 14.64
N ASP A 498 -16.58 14.71 14.96
CA ASP A 498 -17.92 15.02 14.43
C ASP A 498 -17.89 15.42 12.95
N GLU A 499 -16.83 16.10 12.48
CA GLU A 499 -16.61 16.31 11.04
C GLU A 499 -16.41 14.98 10.29
N VAL A 500 -15.60 14.06 10.83
CA VAL A 500 -15.41 12.72 10.24
C VAL A 500 -16.72 11.92 10.24
N LEU A 501 -17.47 11.90 11.35
CA LEU A 501 -18.80 11.26 11.41
C LEU A 501 -19.74 11.80 10.33
N SER A 502 -19.84 13.13 10.19
CA SER A 502 -20.70 13.76 9.18
C SER A 502 -20.23 13.48 7.75
N GLY A 503 -18.92 13.52 7.51
CA GLY A 503 -18.32 13.22 6.21
C GLY A 503 -18.53 11.76 5.80
N SER A 504 -18.27 10.81 6.70
CA SER A 504 -18.48 9.38 6.47
C SER A 504 -19.93 9.06 6.16
N ASN A 505 -20.89 9.60 6.92
CA ASN A 505 -22.31 9.38 6.63
C ASN A 505 -22.68 9.92 5.23
N GLN A 506 -22.18 11.11 4.84
CA GLN A 506 -22.41 11.67 3.50
C GLN A 506 -21.78 10.84 2.38
N VAL A 507 -20.60 10.25 2.60
CA VAL A 507 -19.97 9.33 1.63
C VAL A 507 -20.74 8.01 1.55
N SER A 508 -21.27 7.49 2.66
CA SER A 508 -22.12 6.29 2.67
C SER A 508 -23.41 6.51 1.87
N ASP A 509 -24.15 7.60 2.15
CA ASP A 509 -25.36 8.00 1.41
C ASP A 509 -25.07 8.15 -0.10
N GLY A 510 -23.95 8.81 -0.44
CA GLY A 510 -23.51 8.98 -1.82
C GLY A 510 -23.11 7.66 -2.50
N SER A 511 -22.52 6.72 -1.76
CA SER A 511 -22.15 5.40 -2.24
C SER A 511 -23.39 4.52 -2.48
N GLN A 512 -24.38 4.58 -1.59
CA GLN A 512 -25.64 3.87 -1.78
C GLN A 512 -26.43 4.41 -2.99
N ALA A 513 -26.45 5.74 -3.17
CA ALA A 513 -27.03 6.37 -4.36
C ALA A 513 -26.27 5.98 -5.65
N LEU A 514 -24.94 5.89 -5.61
CA LEU A 514 -24.13 5.41 -6.72
C LEU A 514 -24.42 3.94 -7.05
N SER A 515 -24.53 3.06 -6.04
CA SER A 515 -24.89 1.65 -6.22
C SER A 515 -26.26 1.47 -6.89
N GLN A 516 -27.27 2.23 -6.46
CA GLN A 516 -28.58 2.23 -7.12
C GLN A 516 -28.48 2.72 -8.58
N GLY A 517 -27.86 3.87 -8.82
CA GLY A 517 -27.70 4.41 -10.19
C GLY A 517 -26.89 3.48 -11.11
N THR A 518 -25.93 2.74 -10.54
CA THR A 518 -25.15 1.72 -11.24
C THR A 518 -26.01 0.50 -11.61
N THR A 519 -26.95 0.10 -10.75
CA THR A 519 -27.93 -0.96 -11.03
C THR A 519 -28.89 -0.55 -12.15
N GLU A 520 -29.36 0.69 -12.14
CA GLU A 520 -30.20 1.27 -13.20
C GLU A 520 -29.42 1.38 -14.54
N GLN A 521 -28.13 1.73 -14.49
CA GLN A 521 -27.23 1.70 -15.67
C GLN A 521 -27.00 0.29 -16.21
N ALA A 522 -26.82 -0.72 -15.36
CA ALA A 522 -26.65 -2.10 -15.79
C ALA A 522 -27.87 -2.61 -16.58
N SER A 523 -29.08 -2.38 -16.07
CA SER A 523 -30.32 -2.72 -16.79
C SER A 523 -30.47 -1.96 -18.11
N SER A 524 -30.07 -0.68 -18.14
CA SER A 524 -30.04 0.12 -19.38
C SER A 524 -29.04 -0.42 -20.41
N ILE A 525 -27.92 -0.97 -19.97
CA ILE A 525 -26.90 -1.60 -20.82
C ILE A 525 -27.38 -2.93 -21.39
N GLU A 526 -28.11 -3.75 -20.63
CA GLU A 526 -28.73 -4.97 -21.14
C GLU A 526 -29.72 -4.66 -22.27
N GLU A 527 -30.61 -3.68 -22.09
CA GLU A 527 -31.59 -3.26 -23.11
C GLU A 527 -30.91 -2.67 -24.36
N LEU A 528 -29.88 -1.84 -24.17
CA LEU A 528 -29.07 -1.30 -25.28
C LEU A 528 -28.33 -2.43 -26.03
N THR A 529 -27.76 -3.40 -25.34
CA THR A 529 -27.04 -4.54 -25.93
C THR A 529 -27.98 -5.43 -26.75
N ALA A 530 -29.18 -5.71 -26.23
CA ALA A 530 -30.22 -6.43 -26.96
C ALA A 530 -30.65 -5.65 -28.23
N SER A 531 -30.92 -4.35 -28.08
CA SER A 531 -31.30 -3.46 -29.18
C SER A 531 -30.23 -3.38 -30.28
N ILE A 532 -28.97 -3.24 -29.91
CA ILE A 532 -27.83 -3.18 -30.84
C ILE A 532 -27.55 -4.53 -31.50
N THR A 533 -27.75 -5.65 -30.79
CA THR A 533 -27.67 -6.99 -31.39
C THR A 533 -28.76 -7.19 -32.44
N GLN A 534 -29.99 -6.72 -32.18
CA GLN A 534 -31.08 -6.72 -33.16
C GLN A 534 -30.77 -5.82 -34.37
N VAL A 535 -30.27 -4.60 -34.15
CA VAL A 535 -29.89 -3.67 -35.23
C VAL A 535 -28.72 -4.23 -36.06
N ALA A 536 -27.74 -4.90 -35.45
CA ALA A 536 -26.66 -5.59 -36.15
C ALA A 536 -27.18 -6.68 -37.09
N ALA A 537 -28.11 -7.52 -36.59
CA ALA A 537 -28.75 -8.56 -37.39
C ALA A 537 -29.58 -7.96 -38.55
N GLN A 538 -30.37 -6.93 -38.28
CA GLN A 538 -31.19 -6.23 -39.28
C GLN A 538 -30.32 -5.59 -40.37
N THR A 539 -29.23 -4.93 -39.99
CA THR A 539 -28.27 -4.28 -40.91
C THR A 539 -27.55 -5.31 -41.78
N LYS A 540 -27.15 -6.45 -41.21
CA LYS A 540 -26.55 -7.56 -41.97
C LYS A 540 -27.55 -8.19 -42.94
N GLN A 541 -28.82 -8.33 -42.55
CA GLN A 541 -29.88 -8.77 -43.47
C GLN A 541 -30.12 -7.76 -44.60
N ASN A 542 -30.09 -6.45 -44.31
CA ASN A 542 -30.20 -5.41 -45.33
C ASN A 542 -29.05 -5.48 -46.35
N ALA A 543 -27.81 -5.70 -45.91
CA ALA A 543 -26.66 -5.89 -46.80
C ALA A 543 -26.84 -7.10 -47.74
N VAL A 544 -27.33 -8.23 -47.22
CA VAL A 544 -27.63 -9.44 -48.02
C VAL A 544 -28.78 -9.18 -49.02
N ASN A 545 -29.88 -8.60 -48.55
CA ASN A 545 -31.04 -8.28 -49.40
C ASN A 545 -30.66 -7.30 -50.53
N ALA A 546 -29.82 -6.29 -50.23
CA ALA A 546 -29.31 -5.37 -51.23
C ALA A 546 -28.38 -6.09 -52.23
N SER A 547 -27.46 -6.94 -51.78
CA SER A 547 -26.62 -7.74 -52.68
C SER A 547 -27.45 -8.58 -53.66
N GLN A 548 -28.53 -9.24 -53.19
CA GLN A 548 -29.44 -10.02 -54.03
C GLN A 548 -30.26 -9.14 -54.98
N ALA A 549 -30.75 -7.98 -54.53
CA ALA A 549 -31.49 -7.05 -55.38
C ALA A 549 -30.60 -6.42 -56.46
N ASN A 550 -29.30 -6.19 -56.19
CA ASN A 550 -28.33 -5.76 -57.19
C ASN A 550 -28.06 -6.86 -58.23
N GLU A 551 -27.89 -8.12 -57.80
CA GLU A 551 -27.74 -9.27 -58.72
C GLU A 551 -28.96 -9.42 -59.63
N LEU A 552 -30.18 -9.33 -59.09
CA LEU A 552 -31.41 -9.34 -59.87
C LEU A 552 -31.51 -8.16 -60.84
N ALA A 553 -31.06 -6.96 -60.45
CA ALA A 553 -31.02 -5.80 -61.34
C ALA A 553 -29.99 -5.98 -62.47
N LEU A 554 -28.82 -6.55 -62.20
CA LEU A 554 -27.81 -6.85 -63.23
C LEU A 554 -28.34 -7.90 -64.23
N ASN A 555 -28.99 -8.96 -63.75
CA ASN A 555 -29.63 -9.97 -64.61
C ASN A 555 -30.77 -9.37 -65.46
N ALA A 556 -31.60 -8.49 -64.89
CA ALA A 556 -32.65 -7.79 -65.64
C ALA A 556 -32.08 -6.82 -66.69
N LYS A 557 -30.96 -6.15 -66.39
CA LYS A 557 -30.23 -5.31 -67.34
C LYS A 557 -29.68 -6.12 -68.52
N GLU A 558 -29.07 -7.27 -68.24
CA GLU A 558 -28.52 -8.16 -69.28
C GLU A 558 -29.64 -8.71 -70.18
N GLY A 559 -30.77 -9.14 -69.60
CA GLY A 559 -31.96 -9.54 -70.36
C GLY A 559 -32.54 -8.43 -71.24
N ALA A 560 -32.57 -7.18 -70.76
CA ALA A 560 -33.03 -6.03 -71.54
C ALA A 560 -32.07 -5.66 -72.68
N VAL A 561 -30.74 -5.75 -72.45
CA VAL A 561 -29.72 -5.59 -73.51
C VAL A 561 -29.86 -6.66 -74.59
N LEU A 562 -30.07 -7.92 -74.21
CA LEU A 562 -30.30 -9.03 -75.15
C LEU A 562 -31.60 -8.82 -75.95
N GLY A 563 -32.68 -8.40 -75.29
CA GLY A 563 -33.94 -8.03 -75.95
C GLY A 563 -33.75 -6.92 -76.99
N ASN A 564 -33.03 -5.84 -76.65
CA ASN A 564 -32.71 -4.76 -77.58
C ASN A 564 -31.86 -5.26 -78.77
N SER A 565 -30.93 -6.20 -78.54
CA SER A 565 -30.19 -6.86 -79.62
C SER A 565 -31.10 -7.57 -80.62
N HIS A 566 -32.07 -8.37 -80.13
CA HIS A 566 -33.05 -9.04 -81.00
C HIS A 566 -34.00 -8.05 -81.70
N MET A 567 -34.34 -6.92 -81.07
CA MET A 567 -35.10 -5.87 -81.75
C MET A 567 -34.33 -5.22 -82.90
N LYS A 568 -33.00 -5.11 -82.81
CA LYS A 568 -32.15 -4.65 -83.93
C LYS A 568 -32.09 -5.66 -85.07
N GLU A 569 -32.11 -6.97 -84.77
CA GLU A 569 -32.25 -8.03 -85.78
C GLU A 569 -33.63 -8.01 -86.45
N LEU A 570 -34.70 -7.76 -85.69
CA LEU A 570 -36.06 -7.63 -86.20
C LEU A 570 -36.22 -6.39 -87.09
N LEU A 571 -35.67 -5.24 -86.68
CA LEU A 571 -35.68 -4.00 -87.46
C LEU A 571 -34.95 -4.17 -88.80
N LYS A 572 -33.80 -4.85 -88.80
CA LYS A 572 -33.10 -5.23 -90.04
C LYS A 572 -34.00 -6.10 -90.92
N SER A 573 -34.61 -7.15 -90.35
CA SER A 573 -35.49 -8.07 -91.06
C SER A 573 -36.70 -7.37 -91.68
N MET A 574 -37.28 -6.38 -91.00
CA MET A 574 -38.36 -5.55 -91.56
C MET A 574 -37.88 -4.65 -92.70
N GLY A 575 -36.65 -4.11 -92.63
CA GLY A 575 -36.00 -3.42 -93.74
C GLY A 575 -35.85 -4.33 -94.98
N ASP A 576 -35.30 -5.54 -94.78
CA ASP A 576 -35.12 -6.54 -95.84
C ASP A 576 -36.47 -6.94 -96.49
N ILE A 577 -37.55 -7.04 -95.69
CA ILE A 577 -38.92 -7.30 -96.18
C ILE A 577 -39.50 -6.08 -96.93
N ASN A 578 -39.26 -4.85 -96.47
CA ASN A 578 -39.75 -3.64 -97.13
C ASN A 578 -39.06 -3.45 -98.50
N GLU A 579 -37.74 -3.63 -98.57
CA GLU A 579 -37.01 -3.62 -99.84
C GLU A 579 -37.53 -4.71 -100.79
N SER A 580 -37.74 -5.94 -100.29
CA SER A 580 -38.31 -7.03 -101.08
C SER A 580 -39.70 -6.69 -101.62
N SER A 581 -40.56 -6.08 -100.80
CA SER A 581 -41.90 -5.66 -101.18
C SER A 581 -41.89 -4.50 -102.20
N SER A 582 -40.99 -3.54 -102.04
CA SER A 582 -40.72 -2.47 -103.01
C SER A 582 -40.25 -3.04 -104.36
N ASN A 583 -39.40 -4.07 -104.33
CA ASN A 583 -38.92 -4.75 -105.54
C ASN A 583 -40.03 -5.56 -106.23
N ILE A 584 -40.93 -6.20 -105.47
CA ILE A 584 -42.13 -6.83 -106.04
C ILE A 584 -43.05 -5.77 -106.68
N SER A 585 -43.28 -4.62 -106.02
CA SER A 585 -44.09 -3.52 -106.59
C SER A 585 -43.56 -3.05 -107.95
N LYS A 586 -42.23 -2.91 -108.09
CA LYS A 586 -41.56 -2.58 -109.37
C LYS A 586 -41.82 -3.66 -110.44
N ILE A 587 -41.77 -4.95 -110.07
CA ILE A 587 -42.05 -6.07 -110.98
C ILE A 587 -43.51 -6.08 -111.42
N ILE A 588 -44.46 -5.89 -110.49
CA ILE A 588 -45.90 -5.82 -110.80
C ILE A 588 -46.21 -4.66 -111.75
N LYS A 589 -45.57 -3.50 -111.58
CA LYS A 589 -45.69 -2.39 -112.53
C LYS A 589 -45.21 -2.75 -113.94
N VAL A 590 -44.08 -3.46 -114.07
CA VAL A 590 -43.60 -3.95 -115.37
C VAL A 590 -44.55 -4.98 -115.99
N ILE A 591 -45.23 -5.80 -115.16
CA ILE A 591 -46.26 -6.75 -115.64
C ILE A 591 -47.50 -5.99 -116.15
N ASP A 592 -47.91 -4.90 -115.48
CA ASP A 592 -49.00 -4.02 -115.94
C ASP A 592 -48.64 -3.31 -117.26
N ASP A 593 -47.43 -2.77 -117.38
CA ASP A 593 -46.90 -2.19 -118.63
C ASP A 593 -46.90 -3.23 -119.78
N ILE A 594 -46.50 -4.48 -119.51
CA ILE A 594 -46.55 -5.59 -120.48
C ILE A 594 -48.00 -5.96 -120.83
N ALA A 595 -48.91 -6.00 -119.87
CA ALA A 595 -50.33 -6.28 -120.10
C ALA A 595 -50.98 -5.20 -120.97
N PHE A 596 -50.68 -3.92 -120.69
CA PHE A 596 -51.12 -2.78 -121.50
C PHE A 596 -50.57 -2.84 -122.94
N GLN A 597 -49.27 -3.13 -123.12
CA GLN A 597 -48.68 -3.33 -124.44
C GLN A 597 -49.32 -4.53 -125.18
N THR A 598 -49.59 -5.63 -124.48
CA THR A 598 -50.23 -6.82 -125.06
C THR A 598 -51.67 -6.53 -125.50
N ASN A 599 -52.44 -5.78 -124.70
CA ASN A 599 -53.78 -5.31 -125.04
C ASN A 599 -53.77 -4.44 -126.31
N MET A 600 -52.81 -3.53 -126.44
CA MET A 600 -52.63 -2.69 -127.64
C MET A 600 -52.19 -3.49 -128.88
N LEU A 601 -51.27 -4.44 -128.73
CA LEU A 601 -50.85 -5.35 -129.80
C LEU A 601 -52.01 -6.24 -130.27
N ALA A 602 -52.80 -6.77 -129.34
CA ALA A 602 -53.97 -7.59 -129.62
C ALA A 602 -55.09 -6.79 -130.30
N LEU A 603 -55.32 -5.53 -129.90
CA LEU A 603 -56.23 -4.62 -130.58
C LEU A 603 -55.79 -4.37 -132.04
N ASN A 604 -54.51 -4.09 -132.27
CA ASN A 604 -53.96 -3.92 -133.62
C ASN A 604 -54.12 -5.21 -134.47
N ALA A 605 -53.86 -6.38 -133.88
CA ALA A 605 -54.06 -7.67 -134.54
C ALA A 605 -55.53 -7.94 -134.87
N ALA A 606 -56.47 -7.59 -133.98
CA ALA A 606 -57.91 -7.74 -134.21
C ALA A 606 -58.40 -6.82 -135.35
N VAL A 607 -57.90 -5.57 -135.42
CA VAL A 607 -58.20 -4.63 -136.51
C VAL A 607 -57.69 -5.16 -137.86
N GLU A 608 -56.44 -5.61 -137.94
CA GLU A 608 -55.88 -6.12 -139.20
C GLU A 608 -56.48 -7.49 -139.61
N ALA A 609 -56.88 -8.32 -138.63
CA ALA A 609 -57.64 -9.54 -138.90
C ALA A 609 -59.07 -9.24 -139.41
N ALA A 610 -59.74 -8.21 -138.91
CA ALA A 610 -61.01 -7.75 -139.46
C ALA A 610 -60.85 -7.22 -140.90
N ARG A 611 -59.74 -6.53 -141.18
CA ARG A 611 -59.35 -6.03 -142.51
C ARG A 611 -59.10 -7.16 -143.52
N ALA A 612 -58.64 -8.32 -143.06
CA ALA A 612 -58.43 -9.53 -143.87
C ALA A 612 -59.71 -10.35 -144.17
N GLY A 613 -60.89 -9.91 -143.69
CA GLY A 613 -62.19 -10.46 -144.09
C GLY A 613 -62.37 -11.95 -143.78
N GLN A 614 -62.82 -12.73 -144.78
CA GLN A 614 -63.07 -14.18 -144.61
C GLN A 614 -61.84 -14.97 -144.14
N HIS A 615 -60.63 -14.59 -144.58
CA HIS A 615 -59.39 -15.28 -144.21
C HIS A 615 -58.88 -14.89 -142.80
N GLY A 616 -59.27 -13.72 -142.30
CA GLY A 616 -58.85 -13.22 -140.98
C GLY A 616 -59.64 -13.76 -139.79
N LYS A 617 -60.80 -14.39 -139.99
CA LYS A 617 -61.72 -14.79 -138.92
C LYS A 617 -61.09 -15.60 -137.77
N GLY A 618 -60.19 -16.54 -138.08
CA GLY A 618 -59.49 -17.33 -137.05
C GLY A 618 -58.55 -16.47 -136.20
N PHE A 619 -57.79 -15.57 -136.85
CA PHE A 619 -56.90 -14.63 -136.16
C PHE A 619 -57.66 -13.58 -135.36
N ALA A 620 -58.84 -13.13 -135.82
CA ALA A 620 -59.67 -12.17 -135.08
C ALA A 620 -60.15 -12.73 -133.73
N VAL A 621 -60.56 -14.01 -133.68
CA VAL A 621 -60.94 -14.69 -132.42
C VAL A 621 -59.75 -14.83 -131.48
N VAL A 622 -58.57 -15.24 -131.99
CA VAL A 622 -57.35 -15.33 -131.18
C VAL A 622 -56.92 -13.97 -130.66
N ALA A 623 -57.01 -12.91 -131.48
CA ALA A 623 -56.65 -11.56 -131.08
C ALA A 623 -57.57 -11.01 -129.99
N GLU A 624 -58.90 -11.19 -130.10
CA GLU A 624 -59.83 -10.75 -129.04
C GLU A 624 -59.66 -11.56 -127.75
N GLU A 625 -59.33 -12.86 -127.83
CA GLU A 625 -59.04 -13.67 -126.62
C GLU A 625 -57.72 -13.26 -125.96
N VAL A 626 -56.66 -12.96 -126.73
CA VAL A 626 -55.41 -12.40 -126.18
C VAL A 626 -55.64 -11.01 -125.58
N ARG A 627 -56.51 -10.20 -126.17
CA ARG A 627 -56.91 -8.88 -125.65
C ARG A 627 -57.68 -9.01 -124.33
N ASN A 628 -58.60 -9.97 -124.24
CA ASN A 628 -59.35 -10.31 -123.03
C ASN A 628 -58.41 -10.84 -121.92
N LEU A 629 -57.46 -11.71 -122.27
CA LEU A 629 -56.42 -12.18 -121.36
C LEU A 629 -55.54 -11.03 -120.85
N ALA A 630 -55.12 -10.11 -121.72
CA ALA A 630 -54.33 -8.94 -121.35
C ALA A 630 -55.09 -7.99 -120.41
N ALA A 631 -56.39 -7.77 -120.64
CA ALA A 631 -57.24 -7.00 -119.72
C ALA A 631 -57.39 -7.70 -118.35
N ARG A 632 -57.48 -9.04 -118.31
CA ARG A 632 -57.44 -9.81 -117.06
C ARG A 632 -56.08 -9.72 -116.36
N SER A 633 -54.97 -9.73 -117.10
CA SER A 633 -53.62 -9.51 -116.55
C SER A 633 -53.44 -8.11 -115.97
N THR A 634 -53.97 -7.08 -116.63
CA THR A 634 -53.99 -5.68 -116.14
C THR A 634 -54.74 -5.62 -114.78
N ASN A 635 -55.94 -6.18 -114.71
CA ASN A 635 -56.73 -6.20 -113.47
C ASN A 635 -56.03 -6.99 -112.34
N ALA A 636 -55.47 -8.17 -112.65
CA ALA A 636 -54.75 -8.98 -111.66
C ALA A 636 -53.43 -8.34 -111.19
N ALA A 637 -52.71 -7.66 -112.10
CA ALA A 637 -51.53 -6.86 -111.74
C ALA A 637 -51.91 -5.72 -110.80
N LYS A 638 -53.01 -5.01 -111.09
CA LYS A 638 -53.53 -3.95 -110.22
C LYS A 638 -53.98 -4.46 -108.84
N GLU A 639 -54.77 -5.53 -108.77
CA GLU A 639 -55.14 -6.15 -107.48
C GLU A 639 -53.89 -6.58 -106.67
N THR A 640 -52.85 -7.06 -107.35
CA THR A 640 -51.57 -7.41 -106.71
C THR A 640 -50.80 -6.16 -106.27
N ALA A 641 -50.85 -5.07 -107.03
CA ALA A 641 -50.24 -3.79 -106.66
C ALA A 641 -50.88 -3.21 -105.39
N ASP A 642 -52.21 -3.16 -105.33
CA ASP A 642 -52.98 -2.69 -104.17
C ASP A 642 -52.66 -3.55 -102.92
N LEU A 643 -52.52 -4.87 -103.09
CA LEU A 643 -52.10 -5.79 -102.01
C LEU A 643 -50.65 -5.58 -101.56
N ILE A 644 -49.72 -5.29 -102.47
CA ILE A 644 -48.31 -5.05 -102.15
C ILE A 644 -48.10 -3.67 -101.51
N GLU A 645 -48.79 -2.62 -101.96
CA GLU A 645 -48.79 -1.31 -101.31
C GLU A 645 -49.39 -1.38 -99.90
N GLY A 646 -50.50 -2.12 -99.75
CA GLY A 646 -51.08 -2.45 -98.44
C GLY A 646 -50.20 -3.35 -97.56
N SER A 647 -49.20 -4.03 -98.14
CA SER A 647 -48.21 -4.84 -97.41
C SER A 647 -47.01 -3.99 -96.98
N ILE A 648 -46.46 -3.15 -97.89
CA ILE A 648 -45.42 -2.16 -97.60
C ILE A 648 -45.84 -1.31 -96.39
N LYS A 649 -47.06 -0.75 -96.42
CA LYS A 649 -47.56 0.08 -95.32
C LYS A 649 -47.62 -0.65 -93.98
N LYS A 650 -48.04 -1.92 -93.96
CA LYS A 650 -48.03 -2.75 -92.73
C LYS A 650 -46.62 -3.05 -92.23
N VAL A 651 -45.64 -3.16 -93.14
CA VAL A 651 -44.23 -3.32 -92.78
C VAL A 651 -43.66 -2.01 -92.24
N GLU A 652 -44.03 -0.85 -92.78
CA GLU A 652 -43.67 0.46 -92.21
C GLU A 652 -44.26 0.66 -90.80
N ASP A 653 -45.57 0.41 -90.62
CA ASP A 653 -46.24 0.45 -89.32
C ASP A 653 -45.57 -0.52 -88.32
N GLY A 654 -45.25 -1.75 -88.74
CA GLY A 654 -44.55 -2.75 -87.94
C GLY A 654 -43.09 -2.40 -87.61
N THR A 655 -42.38 -1.78 -88.55
CA THR A 655 -41.00 -1.27 -88.35
C THR A 655 -41.02 -0.17 -87.30
N LYS A 656 -42.00 0.74 -87.36
CA LYS A 656 -42.14 1.79 -86.36
C LYS A 656 -42.39 1.20 -84.97
N ILE A 657 -43.36 0.30 -84.82
CA ILE A 657 -43.66 -0.35 -83.52
C ILE A 657 -42.41 -1.08 -82.97
N ALA A 658 -41.64 -1.74 -83.83
CA ALA A 658 -40.38 -2.37 -83.45
C ALA A 658 -39.31 -1.36 -83.00
N ASN A 659 -39.25 -0.17 -83.60
CA ASN A 659 -38.32 0.89 -83.23
C ASN A 659 -38.71 1.53 -81.89
N ASP A 660 -39.98 1.91 -81.73
CA ASP A 660 -40.54 2.47 -80.50
C ASP A 660 -40.33 1.48 -79.31
N THR A 661 -40.41 0.17 -79.58
CA THR A 661 -40.10 -0.91 -78.60
C THR A 661 -38.60 -1.02 -78.30
N ALA A 662 -37.72 -0.85 -79.28
CA ALA A 662 -36.27 -0.89 -79.08
C ALA A 662 -35.78 0.31 -78.24
N GLU A 663 -36.34 1.49 -78.46
CA GLU A 663 -36.08 2.70 -77.66
C GLU A 663 -36.57 2.51 -76.20
N SER A 664 -37.78 1.97 -76.02
CA SER A 664 -38.32 1.61 -74.70
C SER A 664 -37.43 0.61 -73.94
N LEU A 665 -36.79 -0.33 -74.63
CA LEU A 665 -35.85 -1.28 -74.01
C LEU A 665 -34.53 -0.62 -73.59
N ASP A 666 -34.05 0.40 -74.32
CA ASP A 666 -32.85 1.16 -73.96
C ASP A 666 -33.12 2.05 -72.72
N GLU A 667 -34.31 2.66 -72.61
CA GLU A 667 -34.75 3.35 -71.39
C GLU A 667 -34.79 2.39 -70.18
N ILE A 668 -35.26 1.15 -70.36
CA ILE A 668 -35.24 0.12 -69.32
C ILE A 668 -33.80 -0.22 -68.91
N VAL A 669 -32.88 -0.38 -69.86
CA VAL A 669 -31.44 -0.63 -69.57
C VAL A 669 -30.85 0.51 -68.74
N VAL A 670 -31.15 1.77 -69.07
CA VAL A 670 -30.70 2.95 -68.30
C VAL A 670 -31.32 2.99 -66.90
N GLY A 671 -32.63 2.75 -66.79
CA GLY A 671 -33.36 2.73 -65.51
C GLY A 671 -32.87 1.64 -64.56
N VAL A 672 -32.75 0.40 -65.05
CA VAL A 672 -32.25 -0.73 -64.28
C VAL A 672 -30.77 -0.55 -63.92
N SER A 673 -29.95 0.03 -64.80
CA SER A 673 -28.56 0.32 -64.45
C SER A 673 -28.43 1.37 -63.33
N LYS A 674 -29.33 2.35 -63.22
CA LYS A 674 -29.39 3.28 -62.07
C LYS A 674 -29.84 2.57 -60.79
N ALA A 675 -30.82 1.66 -60.90
CA ALA A 675 -31.28 0.86 -59.77
C ALA A 675 -30.16 -0.02 -59.20
N ALA A 676 -29.41 -0.72 -60.06
CA ALA A 676 -28.24 -1.51 -59.67
C ALA A 676 -27.19 -0.68 -58.92
N THR A 677 -26.85 0.53 -59.41
CA THR A 677 -25.92 1.45 -58.74
C THR A 677 -26.40 1.83 -57.33
N LEU A 678 -27.64 2.29 -57.19
CA LEU A 678 -28.21 2.70 -55.90
C LEU A 678 -28.28 1.53 -54.90
N VAL A 679 -28.60 0.32 -55.36
CA VAL A 679 -28.64 -0.86 -54.50
C VAL A 679 -27.23 -1.33 -54.11
N GLY A 680 -26.24 -1.16 -54.99
CA GLY A 680 -24.82 -1.35 -54.66
C GLY A 680 -24.33 -0.38 -53.58
N GLU A 681 -24.72 0.89 -53.66
CA GLU A 681 -24.45 1.90 -52.62
C GLU A 681 -25.09 1.52 -51.28
N ILE A 682 -26.35 1.04 -51.29
CA ILE A 682 -27.03 0.54 -50.08
C ILE A 682 -26.32 -0.68 -49.48
N ALA A 683 -25.83 -1.61 -50.31
CA ALA A 683 -25.09 -2.78 -49.85
C ALA A 683 -23.76 -2.39 -49.18
N ALA A 684 -23.02 -1.45 -49.79
CA ALA A 684 -21.77 -0.92 -49.24
C ALA A 684 -22.00 -0.20 -47.90
N ALA A 685 -22.96 0.73 -47.86
CA ALA A 685 -23.30 1.48 -46.65
C ALA A 685 -23.82 0.58 -45.51
N SER A 686 -24.58 -0.48 -45.84
CA SER A 686 -25.04 -1.47 -44.84
C SER A 686 -23.87 -2.28 -44.25
N ASN A 687 -22.86 -2.61 -45.06
CA ASN A 687 -21.67 -3.32 -44.58
C ASN A 687 -20.75 -2.41 -43.72
N GLU A 688 -20.67 -1.13 -44.06
CA GLU A 688 -19.99 -0.12 -43.25
C GLU A 688 -20.72 0.12 -41.91
N GLN A 689 -22.05 0.24 -41.93
CA GLN A 689 -22.89 0.29 -40.73
C GLN A 689 -22.68 -0.95 -39.84
N ALA A 690 -22.64 -2.17 -40.41
CA ALA A 690 -22.38 -3.39 -39.64
C ALA A 690 -21.01 -3.35 -38.93
N THR A 691 -20.01 -2.70 -39.54
CA THR A 691 -18.68 -2.50 -38.95
C THR A 691 -18.71 -1.45 -37.83
N ALA A 692 -19.42 -0.35 -38.01
CA ALA A 692 -19.64 0.66 -36.97
C ALA A 692 -20.42 0.09 -35.76
N ILE A 693 -21.45 -0.72 -35.99
CA ILE A 693 -22.24 -1.37 -34.93
C ILE A 693 -21.37 -2.33 -34.11
N TYR A 694 -20.41 -3.04 -34.74
CA TYR A 694 -19.44 -3.87 -34.01
C TYR A 694 -18.54 -3.03 -33.07
N GLN A 695 -18.10 -1.84 -33.50
CA GLN A 695 -17.36 -0.92 -32.64
C GLN A 695 -18.21 -0.37 -31.49
N ILE A 696 -19.48 -0.02 -31.75
CA ILE A 696 -20.43 0.43 -30.70
C ILE A 696 -20.64 -0.68 -29.67
N ASN A 697 -20.78 -1.94 -30.09
CA ASN A 697 -20.95 -3.08 -29.19
C ASN A 697 -19.75 -3.25 -28.25
N LYS A 698 -18.51 -3.13 -28.78
CA LYS A 698 -17.30 -3.07 -27.94
C LYS A 698 -17.26 -1.87 -26.99
N GLY A 699 -17.78 -0.71 -27.41
CA GLY A 699 -17.92 0.45 -26.53
C GLY A 699 -18.86 0.17 -25.35
N ILE A 700 -19.96 -0.56 -25.59
CA ILE A 700 -20.90 -0.96 -24.53
C ILE A 700 -20.29 -2.01 -23.60
N GLU A 701 -19.54 -2.97 -24.14
CA GLU A 701 -18.75 -3.95 -23.36
C GLU A 701 -17.83 -3.22 -22.35
N GLN A 702 -17.09 -2.20 -22.81
CA GLN A 702 -16.26 -1.35 -21.94
C GLN A 702 -17.05 -0.51 -20.92
N VAL A 703 -18.23 0.00 -21.27
CA VAL A 703 -19.08 0.73 -20.31
C VAL A 703 -19.67 -0.25 -19.27
N SER A 704 -19.94 -1.49 -19.64
CA SER A 704 -20.36 -2.55 -18.71
C SER A 704 -19.28 -2.88 -17.68
N ASP A 705 -18.00 -2.94 -18.08
CA ASP A 705 -16.86 -3.10 -17.16
C ASP A 705 -16.77 -1.93 -16.17
N VAL A 706 -16.98 -0.70 -16.63
CA VAL A 706 -17.00 0.51 -15.78
C VAL A 706 -18.19 0.50 -14.81
N VAL A 707 -19.38 0.08 -15.25
CA VAL A 707 -20.56 -0.09 -14.40
C VAL A 707 -20.30 -1.16 -13.32
N GLN A 708 -19.73 -2.30 -13.67
CA GLN A 708 -19.39 -3.33 -12.69
C GLN A 708 -18.31 -2.85 -11.69
N THR A 709 -17.33 -2.07 -12.16
CA THR A 709 -16.32 -1.42 -11.31
C THR A 709 -16.94 -0.39 -10.36
N ASN A 710 -17.88 0.44 -10.84
CA ASN A 710 -18.59 1.41 -10.01
C ASN A 710 -19.39 0.72 -8.90
N SER A 711 -19.98 -0.45 -9.16
CA SER A 711 -20.73 -1.21 -8.16
C SER A 711 -19.82 -1.68 -7.02
N ALA A 712 -18.66 -2.27 -7.35
CA ALA A 712 -17.68 -2.69 -6.37
C ALA A 712 -17.10 -1.50 -5.58
N THR A 713 -16.80 -0.39 -6.27
CA THR A 713 -16.30 0.84 -5.65
C THR A 713 -17.33 1.45 -4.69
N ALA A 714 -18.63 1.36 -5.01
CA ALA A 714 -19.71 1.82 -4.15
C ALA A 714 -19.84 0.96 -2.87
N GLU A 715 -19.76 -0.37 -3.00
CA GLU A 715 -19.76 -1.27 -1.82
C GLU A 715 -18.53 -1.03 -0.93
N GLU A 716 -17.32 -0.91 -1.50
CA GLU A 716 -16.09 -0.63 -0.77
C GLU A 716 -16.12 0.75 -0.10
N SER A 717 -16.67 1.77 -0.76
CA SER A 717 -16.82 3.12 -0.22
C SER A 717 -17.85 3.19 0.92
N ALA A 718 -18.96 2.45 0.83
CA ALA A 718 -19.93 2.33 1.90
C ALA A 718 -19.32 1.62 3.13
N ALA A 719 -18.66 0.47 2.95
CA ALA A 719 -18.01 -0.27 4.03
C ALA A 719 -16.90 0.56 4.72
N SER A 720 -16.08 1.26 3.93
CA SER A 720 -15.06 2.18 4.44
C SER A 720 -15.67 3.34 5.24
N SER A 721 -16.85 3.80 4.83
CA SER A 721 -17.59 4.87 5.53
C SER A 721 -18.19 4.39 6.86
N GLU A 722 -18.72 3.16 6.91
CA GLU A 722 -19.16 2.55 8.17
C GLU A 722 -17.99 2.36 9.15
N GLU A 723 -16.81 1.93 8.67
CA GLU A 723 -15.62 1.84 9.53
C GLU A 723 -15.18 3.23 10.03
N LEU A 724 -15.04 4.23 9.16
CA LEU A 724 -14.64 5.58 9.58
C LEU A 724 -15.63 6.20 10.58
N SER A 725 -16.92 6.00 10.38
CA SER A 725 -17.99 6.41 11.31
C SER A 725 -17.84 5.71 12.68
N SER A 726 -17.55 4.41 12.67
CA SER A 726 -17.25 3.62 13.87
C SER A 726 -15.99 4.11 14.61
N GLN A 727 -14.88 4.36 13.88
CA GLN A 727 -13.62 4.85 14.46
C GLN A 727 -13.77 6.26 15.05
N ALA A 728 -14.51 7.16 14.40
CA ALA A 728 -14.78 8.50 14.92
C ALA A 728 -15.72 8.47 16.15
N SER A 729 -16.72 7.58 16.14
CA SER A 729 -17.55 7.30 17.34
C SER A 729 -16.71 6.75 18.50
N LEU A 730 -15.74 5.87 18.22
CA LEU A 730 -14.80 5.35 19.21
C LEU A 730 -13.87 6.43 19.77
N LEU A 731 -13.31 7.31 18.92
CA LEU A 731 -12.54 8.49 19.34
C LEU A 731 -13.34 9.39 20.27
N LYS A 732 -14.57 9.74 19.87
CA LYS A 732 -15.50 10.54 20.69
C LYS A 732 -15.85 9.87 22.02
N SER A 733 -16.00 8.55 22.04
CA SER A 733 -16.21 7.75 23.26
C SER A 733 -14.98 7.71 24.17
N MET A 734 -13.77 7.71 23.61
CA MET A 734 -12.52 7.80 24.38
C MET A 734 -12.31 9.19 24.98
N VAL A 735 -12.57 10.26 24.23
CA VAL A 735 -12.51 11.65 24.74
C VAL A 735 -13.63 11.92 25.75
N GLY A 736 -14.82 11.35 25.55
CA GLY A 736 -15.96 11.47 26.47
C GLY A 736 -15.75 10.88 27.88
N LYS A 737 -14.60 10.25 28.15
CA LYS A 737 -14.16 9.87 29.50
C LYS A 737 -13.59 11.06 30.30
N PHE A 738 -13.21 12.14 29.63
CA PHE A 738 -12.66 13.34 30.26
C PHE A 738 -13.76 14.39 30.47
N ASN A 739 -13.84 14.94 31.68
CA ASN A 739 -14.74 16.05 31.99
C ASN A 739 -14.06 17.38 31.58
N LEU A 740 -14.38 17.86 30.38
CA LEU A 740 -13.80 19.09 29.82
C LEU A 740 -14.49 20.36 30.35
N LYS A 741 -13.79 21.50 30.27
CA LYS A 741 -14.26 22.88 30.54
C LYS A 741 -15.37 23.27 29.54
N ARG A 742 -16.58 22.78 29.80
CA ARG A 742 -17.78 22.88 28.95
C ARG A 742 -18.31 24.32 28.84
N GLY A 743 -17.61 25.14 28.06
CA GLY A 743 -17.92 26.55 27.85
C GLY A 743 -16.94 27.29 26.92
N MET A 744 -15.75 26.74 26.67
CA MET A 744 -14.75 27.33 25.77
C MET A 744 -15.11 27.12 24.29
N THR A 745 -16.27 27.64 23.86
CA THR A 745 -16.58 27.81 22.44
C THR A 745 -15.59 28.80 21.85
N SER A 746 -14.74 28.32 20.93
CA SER A 746 -13.68 29.14 20.35
C SER A 746 -14.24 30.37 19.64
N ASN A 747 -13.91 31.56 20.15
CA ASN A 747 -14.05 32.82 19.43
C ASN A 747 -13.02 32.89 18.29
N TYR A 748 -13.13 32.00 17.31
CA TYR A 748 -12.53 32.19 16.00
C TYR A 748 -13.19 33.42 15.37
N ASN A 749 -12.46 34.54 15.37
CA ASN A 749 -12.90 35.76 14.72
C ASN A 749 -13.27 35.47 13.25
N GLU A 750 -14.44 35.92 12.82
CA GLU A 750 -14.85 35.87 11.42
C GLU A 750 -13.88 36.70 10.55
N VAL A 751 -12.86 36.06 9.96
CA VAL A 751 -12.19 36.61 8.78
C VAL A 751 -13.17 36.50 7.62
N SER A 752 -13.99 37.54 7.48
CA SER A 752 -15.14 37.57 6.58
C SER A 752 -14.77 37.27 5.13
N LEU A 753 -15.28 36.16 4.59
CA LEU A 753 -15.25 35.84 3.17
C LEU A 753 -16.61 35.28 2.68
N GLY A 754 -17.66 36.08 2.87
CA GLY A 754 -18.70 36.19 1.84
C GLY A 754 -19.97 35.32 1.94
N SER A 755 -20.33 34.76 3.10
CA SER A 755 -21.59 34.02 3.29
C SER A 755 -22.85 34.90 3.15
N ARG A 756 -23.30 35.15 1.90
CA ARG A 756 -24.66 35.65 1.62
C ARG A 756 -25.68 34.57 1.96
N LYS A 757 -26.47 34.82 3.01
CA LYS A 757 -27.61 33.97 3.39
C LYS A 757 -28.57 33.76 2.22
N ASN A 758 -29.00 32.52 2.05
CA ASN A 758 -30.41 32.23 1.77
C ASN A 758 -30.78 30.91 2.44
N GLN A 759 -31.59 30.99 3.51
CA GLN A 759 -32.23 29.83 4.11
C GLN A 759 -33.49 29.50 3.30
N THR A 760 -33.69 28.25 2.91
CA THR A 760 -35.04 27.68 2.74
C THR A 760 -35.03 26.20 3.08
N HIS A 761 -35.93 25.77 3.95
CA HIS A 761 -36.20 24.37 4.20
C HIS A 761 -36.65 23.66 2.92
N PHE A 762 -36.03 22.53 2.58
CA PHE A 762 -36.70 21.54 1.73
C PHE A 762 -37.63 20.68 2.60
N LYS A 763 -38.93 20.97 2.52
CA LYS A 763 -40.00 20.08 2.97
C LYS A 763 -40.47 19.24 1.79
N ASN A 764 -40.83 17.98 2.06
CA ASN A 764 -41.49 17.09 1.11
C ASN A 764 -42.61 17.78 0.32
N LYS A 765 -42.54 17.69 -1.02
CA LYS A 765 -43.72 17.78 -1.88
C LYS A 765 -43.49 17.09 -3.22
N SER A 766 -44.27 16.04 -3.45
CA SER A 766 -44.45 15.41 -4.75
C SER A 766 -45.34 16.26 -5.66
N PHE A 767 -44.87 16.61 -6.85
CA PHE A 767 -45.65 16.87 -8.08
C PHE A 767 -44.68 16.58 -9.24
N ALA A 768 -44.90 15.55 -10.06
CA ALA A 768 -45.93 15.38 -11.10
C ALA A 768 -45.40 15.84 -12.49
N TYR A 769 -45.72 15.06 -13.52
CA TYR A 769 -45.44 15.39 -14.92
C TYR A 769 -46.22 16.64 -15.33
N ASP A 770 -45.59 17.52 -16.10
CA ASP A 770 -46.28 18.44 -17.02
C ASP A 770 -45.36 18.74 -18.21
N GLU A 771 -45.94 19.13 -19.34
CA GLU A 771 -45.32 18.96 -20.68
C GLU A 771 -44.84 20.26 -21.36
N VAL A 772 -43.89 20.12 -22.28
CA VAL A 772 -43.48 21.07 -23.34
C VAL A 772 -42.89 22.46 -22.94
N ALA A 773 -41.59 22.64 -23.24
CA ALA A 773 -41.07 23.92 -23.74
C ALA A 773 -39.81 23.72 -24.63
N VAL A 774 -39.97 23.81 -25.96
CA VAL A 774 -38.84 23.61 -26.90
C VAL A 774 -37.98 24.87 -27.02
N ALA A 775 -36.80 24.87 -26.39
CA ALA A 775 -35.79 25.92 -26.54
C ALA A 775 -34.75 25.53 -27.62
N LYS A 776 -34.65 26.33 -28.68
CA LYS A 776 -33.66 26.13 -29.76
C LYS A 776 -32.28 26.66 -29.35
N ASN A 777 -31.35 25.75 -29.00
CA ASN A 777 -29.93 25.86 -29.36
C ASN A 777 -29.19 24.55 -29.04
N LYS A 778 -28.93 23.71 -30.05
CA LYS A 778 -27.92 22.64 -29.97
C LYS A 778 -26.59 23.20 -30.50
N PRO A 779 -25.44 22.95 -29.85
CA PRO A 779 -24.15 23.18 -30.49
C PRO A 779 -24.04 22.24 -31.69
N LYS A 780 -23.90 22.80 -32.90
CA LYS A 780 -23.75 22.01 -34.13
C LYS A 780 -22.29 21.61 -34.28
N ILE A 781 -21.92 20.45 -33.74
CA ILE A 781 -20.63 19.82 -34.02
C ILE A 781 -20.59 19.56 -35.54
N SER A 782 -19.61 20.17 -36.21
CA SER A 782 -19.45 20.13 -37.66
C SER A 782 -18.16 19.38 -37.99
N LEU A 783 -18.18 18.06 -37.82
CA LEU A 783 -17.07 17.21 -38.26
C LEU A 783 -16.85 17.40 -39.75
N SER A 784 -15.60 17.66 -40.12
CA SER A 784 -15.17 17.63 -41.51
C SER A 784 -14.68 16.23 -41.87
N ASN A 785 -14.75 15.85 -43.16
CA ASN A 785 -14.25 14.54 -43.62
C ASN A 785 -12.70 14.42 -43.53
N GLU A 786 -12.00 15.47 -43.10
CA GLU A 786 -10.53 15.50 -42.97
C GLU A 786 -10.04 15.08 -41.57
N GLU A 787 -10.94 14.86 -40.61
CA GLU A 787 -10.61 14.62 -39.19
C GLU A 787 -10.83 13.17 -38.72
N PHE A 788 -11.23 12.27 -39.62
CA PHE A 788 -11.51 10.87 -39.27
C PHE A 788 -10.21 10.08 -39.01
N GLY A 789 -10.08 9.49 -37.81
CA GLY A 789 -8.94 8.63 -37.43
C GLY A 789 -7.75 9.34 -36.77
N LYS A 790 -7.99 10.36 -35.93
CA LYS A 790 -6.92 11.14 -35.25
C LYS A 790 -6.85 11.00 -33.72
N TYR A 791 -7.69 10.15 -33.13
CA TYR A 791 -7.72 9.77 -31.72
C TYR A 791 -8.06 8.28 -31.62
#